data_AF-A0A6A6GRF9-F1
#
_entry.id   AF-A0A6A6GRF9-F1
#
_cell.length_a   1.000
_cell.length_b   1.000
_cell.length_c   1.000
_cell.angle_alpha   90.00
_cell.angle_beta   90.00
_cell.angle_gamma   90.00
#
_symmetry.space_group_name_H-M   'P 1'
#
loop_
_entity.id
_entity.type
_entity.pdbx_description
1 polymer ?
#
loop_
_entity_poly.entity_id
_entity_poly.type
_entity_poly.pdbx_seq_one_letter_code
_entity_poly.pdbx_strand_id
1 'polypeptide(L)'
;MRGANTLKSISRRPRPTPCRSPIPRCWSNGPRSKAAADYLDESGVSSGSQLSWLRWSLGIASPVAFAALANDAVDKQDVFNNSTSQARTQAPPSQTRLQEPDGTVTGNVDDPGGKEAEAVDFLSTLKKTVTGFDVSGLGDKIGDFILPDWFKLLPGFIRKLQSELSMSPGSLAEEIWREANDVETNPEIMWDARVRVSRELCRDEQVFLEKRKRHIRQALSKYIGVPIEEIHPDDIPTIAICGSGGGLRAMVAGTSSMLSAGEAGLFDCATYTAGVSGSCWLQTLFYSSIGKRDHSRMIEHLKHRLGVHIAFPPAALSLISQAPTNKYLLSGIVEKLKGLPNADFGLVDIYGLLLAARLMIPKGELAVDYYDLKVSDQCRFVDKGAYPLPIYTAVRHEIPDDAVPAVSTEALKEQARKEAWFQWFEWTPYEFFCEELEAGIPTYAVGRSFDRGRTVWRDNGLALPELRIPVLMGIWGSAFCATLSHYYKEIRPIVKGLAGFGGIDELIAEKDEDLVKLHPIDPATIPNFAMNMKDMLPTTCPESIHKAEHLQLMDAGMSNNLPLYPLLRPGREVDIIVAFDASADVRKDNWLKVTDGYVRQRGIRGWPMGSGWPAEDETSSQAAEELEQASAHSAEEAEAKVERAQVQDERTGPSTKSKSGLGYCTVWIGSKEERRESEPPPSKQVEEDWQLMEPNAGVAVVYFPLIPNDKAPGVDPQKSDFLSTWNFVYSSEEVDKVVDLARANFEAGKEQTRRTVKAVWERKRKQRLERERQDRDSRWALNLAKQRNKGRYGDQGDHFS
;
A
#
# COMPACT_ATOMS: atom_id res chain seq x y z
N MET A 1 45.04 14.90 48.39
CA MET A 1 44.56 14.66 49.77
C MET A 1 44.03 15.97 50.35
N ARG A 2 42.78 15.95 50.86
CA ARG A 2 42.13 16.90 51.78
C ARG A 2 41.84 18.31 51.22
N GLY A 3 40.62 18.81 51.08
CA GLY A 3 39.30 18.35 51.52
C GLY A 3 38.63 19.38 52.44
N ALA A 4 37.38 19.75 52.10
CA ALA A 4 36.27 20.13 53.00
C ALA A 4 36.47 21.41 53.87
N ASN A 5 35.48 22.15 54.37
CA ASN A 5 34.01 22.22 54.35
C ASN A 5 33.69 23.50 55.15
N THR A 6 32.68 24.31 54.79
CA THR A 6 31.73 24.86 55.80
C THR A 6 30.46 25.49 55.18
N LEU A 7 29.37 24.78 55.45
CA LEU A 7 27.93 25.06 55.56
C LEU A 7 27.32 26.49 55.67
N LYS A 8 26.10 26.54 55.09
CA LYS A 8 24.81 27.17 55.51
C LYS A 8 24.55 28.66 55.19
N SER A 9 23.59 28.93 54.30
CA SER A 9 22.28 29.48 54.68
C SER A 9 21.21 29.32 53.58
N ILE A 10 19.96 29.25 54.03
CA ILE A 10 18.73 28.92 53.32
C ILE A 10 18.13 30.21 52.72
N SER A 11 17.67 30.19 51.46
CA SER A 11 16.61 31.10 51.02
C SER A 11 15.64 30.41 50.05
N ARG A 12 14.36 30.42 50.44
CA ARG A 12 13.21 29.92 49.68
C ARG A 12 12.78 30.99 48.66
N ARG A 13 12.52 30.60 47.41
CA ARG A 13 11.68 31.35 46.45
C ARG A 13 10.86 30.39 45.57
N PRO A 14 9.72 30.85 45.01
CA PRO A 14 8.47 30.09 44.98
C PRO A 14 8.16 29.41 43.63
N ARG A 15 7.23 28.44 43.69
CA ARG A 15 6.61 27.74 42.56
C ARG A 15 5.75 28.68 41.71
N PRO A 16 5.70 28.53 40.37
CA PRO A 16 4.60 29.05 39.57
C PRO A 16 3.53 27.97 39.33
N THR A 17 2.30 28.30 39.70
CA THR A 17 1.05 27.58 39.41
C THR A 17 0.59 27.78 37.96
N PRO A 18 -0.26 26.88 37.41
CA PRO A 18 -0.57 26.79 35.99
C PRO A 18 -1.71 27.73 35.57
N CYS A 19 -1.56 28.36 34.40
CA CYS A 19 -2.61 29.12 33.73
C CYS A 19 -3.69 28.18 33.17
N ARG A 20 -4.94 28.38 33.60
CA ARG A 20 -6.17 27.89 32.96
C ARG A 20 -7.10 29.08 32.71
N SER A 21 -7.61 29.21 31.49
CA SER A 21 -8.86 29.90 31.13
C SER A 21 -9.21 29.58 29.65
N PRO A 22 -10.45 29.76 29.16
CA PRO A 22 -11.58 28.88 29.47
C PRO A 22 -12.38 28.41 28.22
N ILE A 23 -13.16 27.34 28.43
CA ILE A 23 -14.22 26.83 27.53
C ILE A 23 -15.46 27.75 27.63
N PRO A 24 -16.19 28.02 26.53
CA PRO A 24 -17.58 28.47 26.60
C PRO A 24 -18.57 27.33 26.31
N ARG A 25 -19.50 27.07 27.25
CA ARG A 25 -20.74 26.32 26.99
C ARG A 25 -21.95 27.24 27.18
N CYS A 26 -22.86 27.13 26.21
CA CYS A 26 -24.32 27.22 26.26
C CYS A 26 -24.97 28.37 27.06
N TRP A 27 -25.66 29.26 26.34
CA TRP A 27 -26.84 29.97 26.83
C TRP A 27 -28.04 29.59 25.95
N SER A 28 -28.95 28.85 26.55
CA SER A 28 -30.37 28.78 26.21
C SER A 28 -31.07 30.04 26.69
N ASN A 29 -31.93 30.64 25.85
CA ASN A 29 -33.23 31.19 26.23
C ASN A 29 -33.89 31.88 25.02
N GLY A 30 -34.94 31.27 24.48
CA GLY A 30 -36.09 32.04 23.99
C GLY A 30 -36.87 32.60 25.19
N PRO A 31 -37.82 33.54 25.03
CA PRO A 31 -39.09 33.18 24.42
C PRO A 31 -39.84 34.29 23.63
N ARG A 32 -40.82 33.85 22.81
CA ARG A 32 -42.13 34.47 22.48
C ARG A 32 -42.15 35.85 21.79
N SER A 33 -43.13 36.24 20.95
CA SER A 33 -44.19 35.64 20.14
C SER A 33 -45.07 36.79 19.63
N LYS A 34 -45.79 36.57 18.51
CA LYS A 34 -46.95 37.33 17.95
C LYS A 34 -46.56 38.56 17.11
N ALA A 35 -47.18 38.83 15.97
CA ALA A 35 -48.56 38.58 15.47
C ALA A 35 -48.54 38.65 13.92
N ALA A 36 -49.56 38.36 13.11
CA ALA A 36 -50.82 37.61 13.12
C ALA A 36 -51.49 37.94 11.76
N ALA A 37 -52.29 37.01 11.23
CA ALA A 37 -53.44 37.15 10.31
C ALA A 37 -53.58 35.78 9.61
N ASP A 38 -54.28 34.81 10.20
CA ASP A 38 -55.74 34.58 10.23
C ASP A 38 -56.20 33.75 9.00
N TYR A 39 -56.60 32.48 9.15
CA TYR A 39 -57.89 31.92 9.62
C TYR A 39 -59.00 32.11 8.56
N LEU A 40 -59.74 31.10 8.05
CA LEU A 40 -60.57 30.00 8.59
C LEU A 40 -60.89 29.04 7.38
N ASP A 41 -61.39 27.81 7.46
CA ASP A 41 -61.98 26.99 8.52
C ASP A 41 -62.05 25.50 8.09
N GLU A 42 -62.23 24.62 9.10
CA GLU A 42 -63.05 23.38 9.21
C GLU A 42 -63.42 22.55 7.95
N SER A 43 -63.63 21.24 7.96
CA SER A 43 -63.62 20.11 8.90
C SER A 43 -63.98 18.86 8.04
N GLY A 44 -63.76 17.63 8.51
CA GLY A 44 -64.46 16.47 7.90
C GLY A 44 -63.69 15.16 7.84
N VAL A 45 -64.05 14.26 8.75
CA VAL A 45 -63.58 12.87 8.92
C VAL A 45 -64.48 11.90 8.14
N SER A 46 -63.96 10.69 7.88
CA SER A 46 -64.67 9.43 7.54
C SER A 46 -65.18 9.31 6.10
N SER A 47 -65.38 8.14 5.49
CA SER A 47 -64.93 6.74 5.64
C SER A 47 -65.73 5.98 4.57
N GLY A 48 -65.19 4.87 4.05
CA GLY A 48 -65.95 3.88 3.28
C GLY A 48 -65.18 3.43 2.04
N SER A 49 -64.61 2.22 2.01
CA SER A 49 -65.29 0.94 1.71
C SER A 49 -65.89 0.97 0.29
N GLN A 50 -65.70 0.02 -0.62
CA GLN A 50 -65.32 -1.38 -0.51
C GLN A 50 -65.20 -1.91 -1.96
N LEU A 51 -64.29 -2.88 -2.16
CA LEU A 51 -64.44 -4.10 -2.97
C LEU A 51 -65.05 -4.03 -4.39
N SER A 52 -64.31 -4.54 -5.37
CA SER A 52 -64.58 -5.87 -5.98
C SER A 52 -63.80 -6.05 -7.30
N TRP A 53 -62.96 -7.09 -7.40
CA TRP A 53 -63.14 -8.33 -8.20
C TRP A 53 -63.09 -8.05 -9.74
N LEU A 54 -62.31 -8.67 -10.63
CA LEU A 54 -61.95 -10.07 -10.93
C LEU A 54 -60.77 -10.01 -11.94
N ARG A 55 -59.67 -10.73 -11.75
CA ARG A 55 -59.34 -12.09 -12.22
C ARG A 55 -58.99 -12.28 -13.72
N TRP A 56 -57.76 -12.80 -13.93
CA TRP A 56 -57.31 -13.89 -14.85
C TRP A 56 -57.43 -13.61 -16.37
N SER A 57 -56.55 -14.00 -17.29
CA SER A 57 -55.48 -15.02 -17.30
C SER A 57 -54.79 -15.07 -18.68
N LEU A 58 -53.46 -15.24 -18.66
CA LEU A 58 -52.62 -16.23 -19.37
C LEU A 58 -52.64 -16.40 -20.91
N GLY A 59 -51.44 -16.67 -21.42
CA GLY A 59 -51.15 -17.31 -22.73
C GLY A 59 -49.90 -16.73 -23.37
N ILE A 60 -48.68 -17.14 -22.99
CA ILE A 60 -47.89 -18.24 -23.58
C ILE A 60 -47.71 -18.11 -25.11
N ALA A 61 -46.49 -17.80 -25.55
CA ALA A 61 -45.66 -18.61 -26.45
C ALA A 61 -44.56 -17.78 -27.15
N SER A 62 -43.31 -18.22 -26.97
CA SER A 62 -42.12 -17.94 -27.79
C SER A 62 -42.18 -18.76 -29.10
N PRO A 63 -41.17 -18.81 -30.00
CA PRO A 63 -40.07 -17.89 -30.35
C PRO A 63 -39.95 -17.75 -31.90
N VAL A 64 -38.87 -17.11 -32.40
CA VAL A 64 -38.05 -17.47 -33.59
C VAL A 64 -37.58 -16.25 -34.41
N ALA A 65 -36.26 -16.13 -34.43
CA ALA A 65 -35.29 -15.49 -35.32
C ALA A 65 -35.68 -15.03 -36.74
N PHE A 66 -35.16 -13.87 -37.15
CA PHE A 66 -34.14 -13.64 -38.22
C PHE A 66 -34.14 -12.13 -38.52
N ALA A 67 -33.07 -11.41 -38.16
CA ALA A 67 -32.01 -10.99 -39.07
C ALA A 67 -32.36 -9.78 -39.97
N ALA A 68 -31.60 -8.71 -39.69
CA ALA A 68 -30.83 -7.94 -40.67
C ALA A 68 -31.52 -6.82 -41.48
N LEU A 69 -30.81 -5.67 -41.40
CA LEU A 69 -30.55 -4.67 -42.42
C LEU A 69 -31.54 -3.49 -42.57
N ALA A 70 -31.07 -2.39 -41.98
CA ALA A 70 -30.56 -1.22 -42.69
C ALA A 70 -31.50 -0.04 -42.95
N ASN A 71 -30.98 1.09 -42.45
CA ASN A 71 -30.93 2.44 -42.98
C ASN A 71 -31.97 3.49 -42.56
N ASP A 72 -31.36 4.54 -42.00
CA ASP A 72 -31.60 5.97 -42.24
C ASP A 72 -32.92 6.56 -41.70
N ALA A 73 -32.96 7.71 -41.06
CA ALA A 73 -31.96 8.72 -40.76
C ALA A 73 -32.63 9.79 -39.85
N VAL A 74 -31.85 10.39 -38.93
CA VAL A 74 -31.88 11.82 -38.53
C VAL A 74 -33.16 12.31 -37.81
N ASP A 75 -33.15 12.90 -36.61
CA ASP A 75 -32.42 14.12 -36.23
C ASP A 75 -32.37 14.34 -34.70
N LYS A 76 -31.49 15.27 -34.33
CA LYS A 76 -31.04 15.79 -33.03
C LYS A 76 -32.16 16.22 -32.05
N GLN A 77 -31.91 16.10 -30.73
CA GLN A 77 -31.46 17.22 -29.85
C GLN A 77 -31.50 16.84 -28.37
N ASP A 78 -30.43 17.22 -27.66
CA ASP A 78 -30.28 17.25 -26.21
C ASP A 78 -31.41 18.03 -25.51
N VAL A 79 -31.87 17.56 -24.33
CA VAL A 79 -31.93 18.34 -23.07
C VAL A 79 -32.12 17.38 -21.89
N PHE A 80 -31.21 17.52 -20.92
CA PHE A 80 -31.21 17.01 -19.56
C PHE A 80 -32.56 17.06 -18.83
N ASN A 81 -32.88 16.02 -18.06
CA ASN A 81 -33.36 16.26 -16.70
C ASN A 81 -32.96 15.16 -15.71
N ASN A 82 -32.37 15.64 -14.62
CA ASN A 82 -31.90 14.94 -13.43
C ASN A 82 -32.99 14.08 -12.77
N SER A 83 -32.62 12.86 -12.37
CA SER A 83 -33.20 12.24 -11.17
C SER A 83 -32.08 11.82 -10.22
N THR A 84 -31.74 12.76 -9.35
CA THR A 84 -30.94 12.64 -8.14
C THR A 84 -31.56 11.61 -7.19
N SER A 85 -30.96 10.43 -7.01
CA SER A 85 -31.24 9.58 -5.85
C SER A 85 -30.21 9.89 -4.75
N GLN A 86 -30.56 10.86 -3.90
CA GLN A 86 -29.89 11.10 -2.63
C GLN A 86 -29.97 9.82 -1.77
N ALA A 87 -28.84 9.19 -1.50
CA ALA A 87 -28.75 8.20 -0.42
C ALA A 87 -28.91 8.97 0.90
N ARG A 88 -30.13 8.92 1.46
CA ARG A 88 -30.43 9.38 2.80
C ARG A 88 -29.69 8.51 3.80
N THR A 89 -28.96 9.16 4.70
CA THR A 89 -28.47 8.61 5.96
C THR A 89 -29.61 7.88 6.69
N GLN A 90 -29.53 6.56 6.83
CA GLN A 90 -30.40 5.81 7.72
C GLN A 90 -29.86 5.93 9.15
N ALA A 91 -30.68 6.46 10.05
CA ALA A 91 -30.44 6.38 11.48
C ALA A 91 -30.78 4.96 11.99
N PRO A 92 -30.04 4.44 12.98
CA PRO A 92 -30.29 3.11 13.54
C PRO A 92 -31.63 3.07 14.31
N PRO A 93 -32.30 1.90 14.40
CA PRO A 93 -33.53 1.77 15.17
C PRO A 93 -33.27 1.86 16.67
N SER A 94 -34.25 2.40 17.39
CA SER A 94 -34.21 2.63 18.84
C SER A 94 -34.23 1.33 19.64
N GLN A 95 -33.25 1.14 20.53
CA GLN A 95 -33.24 0.07 21.53
C GLN A 95 -34.20 0.39 22.68
N THR A 96 -35.10 -0.55 23.00
CA THR A 96 -35.77 -0.59 24.31
C THR A 96 -35.32 -1.86 25.02
N ARG A 97 -34.51 -1.67 26.07
CA ARG A 97 -34.11 -2.69 27.05
C ARG A 97 -35.34 -3.07 27.87
N LEU A 98 -35.73 -4.34 27.85
CA LEU A 98 -36.55 -4.96 28.89
C LEU A 98 -35.82 -6.22 29.36
N GLN A 99 -35.56 -6.24 30.66
CA GLN A 99 -34.86 -7.26 31.41
C GLN A 99 -35.88 -7.79 32.40
N GLU A 100 -36.23 -9.08 32.36
CA GLU A 100 -36.92 -9.77 33.46
C GLU A 100 -36.52 -11.27 33.50
N PRO A 101 -36.64 -11.92 34.69
CA PRO A 101 -35.71 -12.95 35.15
C PRO A 101 -36.24 -14.40 35.12
N ASP A 102 -35.29 -15.32 35.29
CA ASP A 102 -35.38 -16.74 35.70
C ASP A 102 -36.69 -17.53 35.52
N GLY A 103 -36.59 -18.61 34.73
CA GLY A 103 -37.54 -19.70 34.70
C GLY A 103 -36.87 -21.01 34.32
N THR A 104 -36.55 -21.84 35.31
CA THR A 104 -36.13 -23.24 35.16
C THR A 104 -37.26 -24.08 34.55
N VAL A 105 -37.01 -24.69 33.40
CA VAL A 105 -37.81 -25.82 32.89
C VAL A 105 -36.87 -26.88 32.34
N THR A 106 -36.87 -28.02 33.02
CA THR A 106 -36.28 -29.29 32.59
C THR A 106 -37.10 -29.91 31.46
N GLY A 107 -36.46 -30.24 30.35
CA GLY A 107 -37.07 -31.00 29.26
C GLY A 107 -36.00 -31.75 28.49
N ASN A 108 -35.92 -33.07 28.72
CA ASN A 108 -35.22 -34.02 27.85
C ASN A 108 -35.91 -34.04 26.49
N VAL A 109 -35.16 -33.80 25.41
CA VAL A 109 -35.54 -34.21 24.06
C VAL A 109 -34.28 -34.70 23.35
N ASP A 110 -34.48 -35.82 22.67
CA ASP A 110 -33.52 -36.73 22.08
C ASP A 110 -32.57 -36.10 21.04
N ASP A 111 -31.36 -36.65 21.07
CA ASP A 111 -30.23 -36.50 20.14
C ASP A 111 -30.57 -36.98 18.72
N PRO A 112 -30.29 -36.19 17.68
CA PRO A 112 -29.83 -36.71 16.41
C PRO A 112 -28.42 -36.17 16.14
N GLY A 113 -27.44 -37.01 16.47
CA GLY A 113 -26.04 -36.78 16.19
C GLY A 113 -25.78 -36.47 14.72
N GLY A 114 -24.93 -35.46 14.50
CA GLY A 114 -24.40 -35.13 13.19
C GLY A 114 -24.19 -33.63 13.02
N LYS A 115 -23.15 -33.08 13.67
CA LYS A 115 -22.36 -31.88 13.29
C LYS A 115 -21.46 -31.44 14.46
N GLU A 116 -20.48 -32.27 14.79
CA GLU A 116 -19.36 -31.93 15.71
C GLU A 116 -18.00 -32.38 15.11
N ALA A 117 -17.86 -32.33 13.79
CA ALA A 117 -16.63 -32.78 13.12
C ALA A 117 -15.66 -31.64 12.72
N GLU A 118 -16.07 -30.36 12.73
CA GLU A 118 -15.27 -29.27 12.14
C GLU A 118 -14.54 -28.38 13.16
N ALA A 119 -14.88 -28.45 14.46
CA ALA A 119 -14.10 -27.80 15.53
C ALA A 119 -12.89 -28.65 15.98
N VAL A 120 -12.80 -29.89 15.50
CA VAL A 120 -11.79 -30.88 15.90
C VAL A 120 -10.47 -30.66 15.16
N ASP A 121 -10.46 -29.97 14.01
CA ASP A 121 -9.27 -29.85 13.17
C ASP A 121 -8.24 -28.82 13.68
N PHE A 122 -8.70 -27.66 14.17
CA PHE A 122 -7.84 -26.64 14.81
C PHE A 122 -7.05 -27.20 16.00
N LEU A 123 -7.75 -27.94 16.87
CA LEU A 123 -7.14 -28.61 18.00
C LEU A 123 -6.41 -29.88 17.57
N SER A 124 -6.64 -30.50 16.41
CA SER A 124 -5.86 -31.65 15.97
C SER A 124 -4.52 -31.24 15.36
N THR A 125 -4.47 -30.10 14.66
CA THR A 125 -3.24 -29.50 14.11
C THR A 125 -2.40 -28.85 15.22
N LEU A 126 -3.03 -28.23 16.21
CA LEU A 126 -2.36 -27.78 17.45
C LEU A 126 -2.10 -28.92 18.46
N LYS A 127 -2.97 -29.94 18.61
CA LYS A 127 -2.72 -31.10 19.52
C LYS A 127 -1.70 -32.07 18.96
N LYS A 128 -1.71 -32.42 17.67
CA LYS A 128 -0.64 -33.26 17.09
C LYS A 128 0.72 -32.59 17.27
N THR A 129 0.71 -31.25 17.28
CA THR A 129 1.87 -30.44 17.59
C THR A 129 2.21 -30.39 19.10
N VAL A 130 1.24 -30.45 20.04
CA VAL A 130 1.44 -30.14 21.48
C VAL A 130 1.22 -31.31 22.47
N THR A 131 0.63 -32.44 22.09
CA THR A 131 0.40 -33.56 23.04
C THR A 131 1.55 -34.56 23.02
N GLY A 132 2.60 -34.26 23.78
CA GLY A 132 3.69 -35.22 24.02
C GLY A 132 4.82 -34.66 24.87
N PHE A 133 4.57 -34.27 26.13
CA PHE A 133 5.65 -34.07 27.10
C PHE A 133 5.41 -34.86 28.38
N ASP A 134 6.21 -35.91 28.53
CA ASP A 134 6.64 -36.44 29.82
C ASP A 134 7.94 -35.70 30.21
N VAL A 135 7.87 -34.89 31.27
CA VAL A 135 8.95 -33.98 31.74
C VAL A 135 9.93 -34.76 32.63
N SER A 136 10.34 -35.95 32.21
CA SER A 136 11.32 -36.77 32.92
C SER A 136 12.56 -37.12 32.09
N GLY A 137 12.51 -36.96 30.75
CA GLY A 137 13.59 -37.39 29.84
C GLY A 137 14.56 -36.32 29.34
N LEU A 138 14.34 -35.03 29.63
CA LEU A 138 15.15 -33.93 29.06
C LEU A 138 16.39 -33.57 29.91
N GLY A 139 16.56 -34.19 31.09
CA GLY A 139 17.66 -33.92 32.01
C GLY A 139 19.02 -34.50 31.56
N ASP A 140 19.03 -35.59 30.79
CA ASP A 140 20.22 -36.44 30.67
C ASP A 140 20.93 -36.38 29.30
N LYS A 141 20.48 -35.55 28.34
CA LYS A 141 21.04 -35.53 26.96
C LYS A 141 21.47 -34.17 26.40
N ILE A 142 21.53 -33.11 27.20
CA ILE A 142 21.98 -31.77 26.75
C ILE A 142 23.19 -31.34 27.58
N GLY A 143 24.25 -32.15 27.57
CA GLY A 143 25.44 -31.95 28.40
C GLY A 143 26.40 -30.85 27.93
N ASP A 144 26.45 -30.52 26.64
CA ASP A 144 27.57 -29.75 26.08
C ASP A 144 27.19 -28.49 25.28
N PHE A 145 25.92 -28.05 25.28
CA PHE A 145 25.51 -26.80 24.62
C PHE A 145 25.22 -25.70 25.65
N ILE A 146 26.04 -24.64 25.66
CA ILE A 146 25.77 -23.43 26.46
C ILE A 146 24.58 -22.71 25.82
N LEU A 147 23.36 -23.05 26.24
CA LEU A 147 22.14 -22.40 25.77
C LEU A 147 21.96 -21.03 26.46
N PRO A 148 21.57 -19.97 25.72
CA PRO A 148 21.28 -18.66 26.29
C PRO A 148 20.19 -18.72 27.39
N ASP A 149 20.32 -17.91 28.44
CA ASP A 149 19.39 -17.97 29.60
C ASP A 149 17.92 -17.73 29.25
N TRP A 150 17.63 -16.92 28.22
CA TRP A 150 16.26 -16.68 27.78
C TRP A 150 15.59 -17.95 27.22
N PHE A 151 16.37 -18.94 26.78
CA PHE A 151 15.86 -20.21 26.29
C PHE A 151 15.10 -20.96 27.38
N LYS A 152 15.53 -20.84 28.64
CA LYS A 152 14.84 -21.42 29.81
C LYS A 152 13.44 -20.82 30.02
N LEU A 153 13.20 -19.61 29.54
CA LEU A 153 11.92 -18.90 29.65
C LEU A 153 10.97 -19.21 28.49
N LEU A 154 11.49 -19.71 27.37
CA LEU A 154 10.76 -19.94 26.13
C LEU A 154 9.54 -20.86 26.29
N PRO A 155 9.60 -22.01 27.00
CA PRO A 155 8.42 -22.84 27.23
C PRO A 155 7.27 -22.11 27.94
N GLY A 156 7.59 -21.18 28.84
CA GLY A 156 6.61 -20.36 29.55
C GLY A 156 5.88 -19.39 28.61
N PHE A 157 6.63 -18.70 27.75
CA PHE A 157 6.05 -17.82 26.72
C PHE A 157 5.17 -18.59 25.74
N ILE A 158 5.63 -19.75 25.26
CA ILE A 158 4.88 -20.60 24.35
C ILE A 158 3.57 -21.06 24.98
N ARG A 159 3.59 -21.61 26.20
CA ARG A 159 2.37 -22.05 26.88
C ARG A 159 1.39 -20.91 27.08
N LYS A 160 1.89 -19.72 27.42
CA LYS A 160 1.06 -18.53 27.52
C LYS A 160 0.40 -18.20 26.18
N LEU A 161 1.19 -18.10 25.10
CA LEU A 161 0.66 -17.82 23.76
C LEU A 161 -0.34 -18.87 23.29
N GLN A 162 -0.07 -20.16 23.55
CA GLN A 162 -1.02 -21.24 23.24
C GLN A 162 -2.33 -21.08 24.01
N SER A 163 -2.27 -20.73 25.29
CA SER A 163 -3.47 -20.44 26.10
C SER A 163 -4.23 -19.24 25.55
N GLU A 164 -3.52 -18.16 25.22
CA GLU A 164 -4.10 -16.92 24.68
C GLU A 164 -4.70 -17.10 23.28
N LEU A 165 -4.14 -18.01 22.48
CA LEU A 165 -4.61 -18.35 21.13
C LEU A 165 -5.59 -19.52 21.10
N SER A 166 -5.95 -20.09 22.26
CA SER A 166 -6.77 -21.32 22.35
C SER A 166 -8.23 -21.15 21.94
N MET A 167 -8.73 -19.91 21.79
CA MET A 167 -10.14 -19.58 21.61
C MET A 167 -11.05 -20.05 22.75
N SER A 168 -10.47 -20.39 23.90
CA SER A 168 -11.26 -20.66 25.12
C SER A 168 -11.88 -19.36 25.65
N PRO A 169 -12.99 -19.43 26.40
CA PRO A 169 -13.58 -18.26 27.03
C PRO A 169 -12.56 -17.51 27.89
N GLY A 170 -12.40 -16.21 27.65
CA GLY A 170 -11.43 -15.34 28.31
C GLY A 170 -10.03 -15.35 27.71
N SER A 171 -9.79 -16.10 26.62
CA SER A 171 -8.52 -16.03 25.88
C SER A 171 -8.43 -14.79 25.00
N LEU A 172 -7.23 -14.29 24.75
CA LEU A 172 -7.02 -13.14 23.86
C LEU A 172 -7.59 -13.35 22.45
N ALA A 173 -7.47 -14.55 21.88
CA ALA A 173 -8.01 -14.81 20.54
C ALA A 173 -9.54 -14.76 20.51
N GLU A 174 -10.22 -15.19 21.58
CA GLU A 174 -11.67 -15.01 21.72
C GLU A 174 -12.02 -13.51 21.81
N GLU A 175 -11.28 -12.73 22.59
CA GLU A 175 -11.47 -11.28 22.70
C GLU A 175 -11.27 -10.58 21.35
N ILE A 176 -10.17 -10.86 20.66
CA ILE A 176 -9.88 -10.32 19.33
C ILE A 176 -11.01 -10.68 18.36
N TRP A 177 -11.42 -11.95 18.32
CA TRP A 177 -12.46 -12.39 17.40
C TRP A 177 -13.80 -11.73 17.72
N ARG A 178 -14.13 -11.54 19.00
CA ARG A 178 -15.32 -10.79 19.40
C ARG A 178 -15.28 -9.35 18.88
N GLU A 179 -14.15 -8.66 19.02
CA GLU A 179 -13.99 -7.30 18.52
C GLU A 179 -13.94 -7.19 16.99
N ALA A 180 -13.42 -8.20 16.30
CA ALA A 180 -13.52 -8.29 14.84
C ALA A 180 -14.98 -8.32 14.34
N ASN A 181 -15.92 -8.71 15.21
CA ASN A 181 -17.36 -8.69 14.96
C ASN A 181 -18.09 -7.52 15.65
N ASP A 182 -17.36 -6.59 16.26
CA ASP A 182 -17.93 -5.40 16.89
C ASP A 182 -18.02 -4.24 15.89
N VAL A 183 -19.25 -3.74 15.71
CA VAL A 183 -19.57 -2.65 14.77
C VAL A 183 -19.07 -1.30 15.27
N GLU A 184 -18.89 -1.11 16.58
CA GLU A 184 -18.32 0.14 17.10
C GLU A 184 -16.82 0.23 16.79
N THR A 185 -16.10 -0.89 16.93
CA THR A 185 -14.67 -0.99 16.63
C THR A 185 -14.38 -1.07 15.12
N ASN A 186 -15.17 -1.84 14.37
CA ASN A 186 -14.99 -2.06 12.94
C ASN A 186 -16.30 -1.75 12.19
N PRO A 187 -16.69 -0.46 12.06
CA PRO A 187 -17.97 -0.08 11.46
C PRO A 187 -18.11 -0.55 10.01
N GLU A 188 -16.99 -0.75 9.32
CA GLU A 188 -16.99 -1.18 7.93
C GLU A 188 -17.60 -2.56 7.73
N ILE A 189 -17.66 -3.42 8.75
CA ILE A 189 -18.18 -4.80 8.64
C ILE A 189 -19.68 -4.86 8.28
N MET A 190 -20.39 -3.73 8.40
CA MET A 190 -21.78 -3.55 7.99
C MET A 190 -21.92 -2.91 6.59
N TRP A 191 -20.83 -2.42 6.00
CA TRP A 191 -20.88 -1.70 4.73
C TRP A 191 -20.84 -2.69 3.55
N ASP A 192 -21.76 -2.52 2.60
CA ASP A 192 -21.69 -3.20 1.31
C ASP A 192 -20.41 -2.79 0.57
N ALA A 193 -19.78 -3.74 -0.11
CA ALA A 193 -18.66 -3.48 -1.01
C ALA A 193 -18.86 -4.26 -2.30
N ARG A 194 -18.55 -3.59 -3.41
CA ARG A 194 -18.64 -4.14 -4.76
C ARG A 194 -17.35 -3.88 -5.50
N VAL A 195 -16.98 -4.82 -6.35
CA VAL A 195 -15.85 -4.66 -7.25
C VAL A 195 -16.18 -3.59 -8.27
N ARG A 196 -15.35 -2.55 -8.32
CA ARG A 196 -15.40 -1.51 -9.35
C ARG A 196 -14.58 -2.01 -10.54
N VAL A 197 -15.23 -2.21 -11.69
CA VAL A 197 -14.56 -2.49 -12.96
C VAL A 197 -14.50 -1.20 -13.77
N SER A 198 -13.34 -0.56 -13.81
CA SER A 198 -13.07 0.62 -14.62
C SER A 198 -11.59 1.01 -14.59
N ARG A 199 -11.10 1.53 -15.72
CA ARG A 199 -9.74 2.08 -15.87
C ARG A 199 -9.54 3.42 -15.17
N GLU A 200 -10.62 4.15 -14.90
CA GLU A 200 -10.55 5.49 -14.31
C GLU A 200 -10.16 5.43 -12.83
N LEU A 201 -9.66 6.54 -12.29
CA LEU A 201 -9.44 6.71 -10.86
C LEU A 201 -10.77 6.62 -10.10
N CYS A 202 -10.75 6.05 -8.90
CA CYS A 202 -11.93 6.03 -8.05
C CYS A 202 -12.36 7.47 -7.66
N ARG A 203 -13.63 7.64 -7.33
CA ARG A 203 -14.21 8.96 -7.03
C ARG A 203 -13.47 9.67 -5.88
N ASP A 204 -13.06 8.93 -4.86
CA ASP A 204 -12.41 9.50 -3.69
C ASP A 204 -11.00 10.02 -4.02
N GLU A 205 -10.26 9.33 -4.91
CA GLU A 205 -8.99 9.83 -5.43
C GLU A 205 -9.19 11.10 -6.28
N GLN A 206 -10.24 11.17 -7.11
CA GLN A 206 -10.56 12.39 -7.87
C GLN A 206 -10.87 13.59 -6.95
N VAL A 207 -11.68 13.36 -5.90
CA VAL A 207 -12.00 14.38 -4.89
C VAL A 207 -10.75 14.79 -4.10
N PHE A 208 -9.87 13.83 -3.79
CA PHE A 208 -8.58 14.11 -3.18
C PHE A 208 -7.74 15.04 -4.06
N LEU A 209 -7.62 14.75 -5.35
CA LEU A 209 -6.83 15.55 -6.29
C LEU A 209 -7.28 17.02 -6.32
N GLU A 210 -8.60 17.27 -6.34
CA GLU A 210 -9.15 18.62 -6.29
C GLU A 210 -8.76 19.38 -5.01
N LYS A 211 -8.83 18.70 -3.85
CA LYS A 211 -8.48 19.30 -2.55
C LYS A 211 -6.97 19.47 -2.39
N ARG A 212 -6.18 18.51 -2.87
CA ARG A 212 -4.72 18.52 -2.82
C ARG A 212 -4.14 19.64 -3.68
N LYS A 213 -4.69 19.88 -4.88
CA LYS A 213 -4.29 21.02 -5.74
C LYS A 213 -4.36 22.37 -5.01
N ARG A 214 -5.34 22.59 -4.13
CA ARG A 214 -5.46 23.83 -3.34
C ARG A 214 -4.31 24.00 -2.34
N HIS A 215 -3.86 22.91 -1.73
CA HIS A 215 -2.72 22.90 -0.81
C HIS A 215 -1.41 23.10 -1.57
N ILE A 216 -1.24 22.37 -2.69
CA ILE A 216 -0.05 22.45 -3.54
C ILE A 216 0.14 23.87 -4.07
N ARG A 217 -0.93 24.59 -4.44
CA ARG A 217 -0.80 25.98 -4.92
C ARG A 217 0.04 26.87 -3.99
N GLN A 218 -0.19 26.78 -2.68
CA GLN A 218 0.55 27.56 -1.69
C GLN A 218 1.98 27.05 -1.51
N ALA A 219 2.15 25.72 -1.46
CA ALA A 219 3.47 25.10 -1.33
C ALA A 219 4.37 25.40 -2.54
N LEU A 220 3.83 25.25 -3.75
CA LEU A 220 4.51 25.48 -5.02
C LEU A 220 4.99 26.93 -5.11
N SER A 221 4.13 27.91 -4.81
CA SER A 221 4.50 29.34 -4.77
C SER A 221 5.76 29.60 -3.96
N LYS A 222 5.83 29.03 -2.75
CA LYS A 222 7.01 29.15 -1.86
C LYS A 222 8.20 28.38 -2.42
N TYR A 223 7.98 27.18 -2.95
CA TYR A 223 9.04 26.28 -3.41
C TYR A 223 9.79 26.80 -4.64
N ILE A 224 9.08 27.33 -5.64
CA ILE A 224 9.67 27.88 -6.88
C ILE A 224 9.88 29.40 -6.84
N GLY A 225 9.46 30.08 -5.77
CA GLY A 225 9.68 31.51 -5.57
C GLY A 225 8.85 32.42 -6.48
N VAL A 226 7.58 32.06 -6.73
CA VAL A 226 6.66 32.80 -7.61
C VAL A 226 5.43 33.26 -6.81
N PRO A 227 4.91 34.49 -7.02
CA PRO A 227 3.69 34.95 -6.36
C PRO A 227 2.50 34.00 -6.56
N ILE A 228 1.71 33.78 -5.51
CA ILE A 228 0.60 32.83 -5.53
C ILE A 228 -0.49 33.20 -6.55
N GLU A 229 -0.61 34.48 -6.87
CA GLU A 229 -1.53 35.05 -7.85
C GLU A 229 -1.21 34.57 -9.28
N GLU A 230 0.06 34.27 -9.56
CA GLU A 230 0.49 33.76 -10.86
C GLU A 230 0.27 32.27 -11.05
N ILE A 231 -0.02 31.53 -9.97
CA ILE A 231 -0.23 30.08 -10.04
C ILE A 231 -1.70 29.78 -10.30
N HIS A 232 -2.02 29.51 -11.57
CA HIS A 232 -3.32 28.96 -11.93
C HIS A 232 -3.42 27.48 -11.51
N PRO A 233 -4.57 26.97 -11.03
CA PRO A 233 -4.74 25.56 -10.66
C PRO A 233 -4.35 24.56 -11.76
N ASP A 234 -4.59 24.90 -13.03
CA ASP A 234 -4.24 24.03 -14.18
C ASP A 234 -2.75 24.04 -14.54
N ASP A 235 -1.99 25.01 -14.00
CA ASP A 235 -0.54 25.11 -14.21
C ASP A 235 0.22 24.23 -13.20
N ILE A 236 -0.44 23.78 -12.13
CA ILE A 236 0.15 22.98 -11.06
C ILE A 236 0.57 21.62 -11.63
N PRO A 237 1.87 21.26 -11.58
CA PRO A 237 2.32 19.94 -11.99
C PRO A 237 1.89 18.88 -10.97
N THR A 238 1.49 17.71 -11.46
CA THR A 238 1.32 16.53 -10.61
C THR A 238 2.71 15.94 -10.34
N ILE A 239 3.16 16.06 -9.09
CA ILE A 239 4.45 15.54 -8.64
C ILE A 239 4.23 14.26 -7.83
N ALA A 240 4.93 13.18 -8.19
CA ALA A 240 4.99 11.97 -7.41
C ALA A 240 6.40 11.79 -6.82
N ILE A 241 6.48 11.34 -5.57
CA ILE A 241 7.74 10.95 -4.94
C ILE A 241 7.69 9.45 -4.67
N CYS A 242 8.68 8.67 -5.11
CA CYS A 242 8.72 7.25 -4.83
C CYS A 242 10.01 6.83 -4.13
N GLY A 243 9.91 5.81 -3.28
CA GLY A 243 11.04 5.14 -2.64
C GLY A 243 11.15 3.68 -3.09
N SER A 244 12.38 3.23 -3.33
CA SER A 244 12.65 1.84 -3.69
C SER A 244 12.43 0.87 -2.54
N GLY A 245 12.47 -0.43 -2.84
CA GLY A 245 12.68 -1.46 -1.83
C GLY A 245 14.13 -1.53 -1.33
N GLY A 246 14.37 -2.34 -0.31
CA GLY A 246 15.68 -2.48 0.33
C GLY A 246 15.67 -2.58 1.85
N GLY A 247 14.62 -3.19 2.43
CA GLY A 247 14.54 -3.46 3.86
C GLY A 247 14.69 -2.21 4.74
N LEU A 248 15.44 -2.34 5.86
CA LEU A 248 15.67 -1.22 6.78
C LEU A 248 16.51 -0.10 6.14
N ARG A 249 17.43 -0.41 5.23
CA ARG A 249 18.21 0.60 4.50
C ARG A 249 17.28 1.56 3.76
N ALA A 250 16.38 1.03 2.94
CA ALA A 250 15.42 1.83 2.20
C ALA A 250 14.50 2.63 3.14
N MET A 251 14.07 2.04 4.26
CA MET A 251 13.24 2.73 5.24
C MET A 251 13.99 3.91 5.90
N VAL A 252 15.23 3.73 6.37
CA VAL A 252 15.99 4.79 7.05
C VAL A 252 16.42 5.88 6.05
N ALA A 253 17.03 5.49 4.93
CA ALA A 253 17.47 6.42 3.89
C ALA A 253 16.29 7.16 3.25
N GLY A 254 15.18 6.45 2.98
CA GLY A 254 13.95 7.03 2.49
C GLY A 254 13.35 8.03 3.46
N THR A 255 13.33 7.73 4.78
CA THR A 255 12.82 8.66 5.80
C THR A 255 13.61 9.96 5.80
N SER A 256 14.94 9.87 5.71
CA SER A 256 15.83 11.02 5.62
C SER A 256 15.65 11.81 4.31
N SER A 257 15.46 11.11 3.19
CA SER A 257 15.22 11.73 1.89
C SER A 257 13.90 12.50 1.86
N MET A 258 12.83 11.92 2.43
CA MET A 258 11.53 12.57 2.58
C MET A 258 11.59 13.75 3.58
N LEU A 259 12.36 13.64 4.66
CA LEU A 259 12.63 14.76 5.57
C LEU A 259 13.31 15.91 4.83
N SER A 260 14.36 15.61 4.06
CA SER A 260 15.11 16.60 3.28
C SER A 260 14.24 17.27 2.22
N ALA A 261 13.38 16.50 1.54
CA ALA A 261 12.37 17.01 0.63
C ALA A 261 11.35 17.92 1.34
N GLY A 262 10.94 17.57 2.57
CA GLY A 262 10.05 18.38 3.41
C GLY A 262 10.69 19.72 3.81
N GLU A 263 11.91 19.68 4.34
CA GLU A 263 12.67 20.89 4.71
C GLU A 263 12.92 21.82 3.51
N ALA A 264 13.08 21.25 2.31
CA ALA A 264 13.21 22.01 1.09
C ALA A 264 11.88 22.57 0.55
N GLY A 265 10.72 22.12 1.06
CA GLY A 265 9.38 22.47 0.60
C GLY A 265 8.85 21.63 -0.57
N LEU A 266 9.61 20.64 -1.03
CA LEU A 266 9.24 19.76 -2.15
C LEU A 266 8.13 18.78 -1.76
N PHE A 267 8.19 18.20 -0.56
CA PHE A 267 7.20 17.21 -0.10
C PHE A 267 5.77 17.78 -0.07
N ASP A 268 5.62 19.05 0.34
CA ASP A 268 4.33 19.73 0.34
C ASP A 268 3.78 19.99 -1.07
N CYS A 269 4.64 19.96 -2.09
CA CYS A 269 4.25 20.04 -3.50
C CYS A 269 3.85 18.68 -4.09
N ALA A 270 4.17 17.57 -3.43
CA ALA A 270 3.87 16.23 -3.93
C ALA A 270 2.36 15.93 -3.87
N THR A 271 1.84 15.32 -4.94
CA THR A 271 0.48 14.79 -5.01
C THR A 271 0.41 13.36 -4.51
N TYR A 272 1.40 12.54 -4.88
CA TYR A 272 1.48 11.13 -4.55
C TYR A 272 2.81 10.80 -3.86
N THR A 273 2.77 9.85 -2.92
CA THR A 273 3.95 9.06 -2.54
C THR A 273 3.72 7.60 -2.94
N ALA A 274 4.76 6.90 -3.35
CA ALA A 274 4.68 5.47 -3.63
C ALA A 274 5.87 4.72 -3.03
N GLY A 275 5.61 3.52 -2.53
CA GLY A 275 6.64 2.68 -1.90
C GLY A 275 6.64 1.26 -2.45
N VAL A 276 7.84 0.68 -2.53
CA VAL A 276 8.09 -0.77 -2.61
C VAL A 276 8.74 -1.21 -1.31
N SER A 277 8.38 -2.39 -0.79
CA SER A 277 9.06 -3.03 0.33
C SER A 277 9.30 -2.12 1.56
N GLY A 278 10.55 -1.89 1.96
CA GLY A 278 10.90 -0.99 3.06
C GLY A 278 10.30 0.42 2.98
N SER A 279 10.06 0.94 1.78
CA SER A 279 9.37 2.22 1.59
C SER A 279 7.86 2.13 1.88
N CYS A 280 7.24 0.96 1.75
CA CYS A 280 5.88 0.74 2.27
C CYS A 280 5.85 0.87 3.80
N TRP A 281 6.83 0.30 4.52
CA TRP A 281 6.91 0.42 5.98
C TRP A 281 7.10 1.87 6.43
N LEU A 282 7.93 2.65 5.70
CA LEU A 282 8.07 4.09 5.90
C LEU A 282 6.70 4.78 5.83
N GLN A 283 5.94 4.57 4.74
CA GLN A 283 4.65 5.22 4.57
C GLN A 283 3.67 4.84 5.68
N THR A 284 3.64 3.56 6.08
CA THR A 284 2.85 3.09 7.22
C THR A 284 3.18 3.86 8.50
N LEU A 285 4.46 4.03 8.84
CA LEU A 285 4.88 4.77 10.02
C LEU A 285 4.55 6.27 9.91
N PHE A 286 4.73 6.87 8.74
CA PHE A 286 4.41 8.29 8.52
C PHE A 286 2.92 8.59 8.77
N TYR A 287 2.04 7.73 8.26
CA TYR A 287 0.59 7.81 8.41
C TYR A 287 0.04 7.17 9.69
N SER A 288 0.87 6.99 10.71
CA SER A 288 0.47 6.44 12.01
C SER A 288 0.57 7.46 13.15
N SER A 289 0.07 7.09 14.33
CA SER A 289 0.28 7.81 15.59
C SER A 289 1.75 7.87 16.01
N ILE A 290 2.62 7.00 15.47
CA ILE A 290 4.06 6.95 15.72
C ILE A 290 4.76 8.08 14.98
N GLY A 291 4.64 8.10 13.65
CA GLY A 291 5.31 9.10 12.81
C GLY A 291 4.67 10.48 12.92
N LYS A 292 3.37 10.57 13.23
CA LYS A 292 2.63 11.83 13.36
C LYS A 292 2.82 12.77 12.16
N ARG A 293 3.04 12.18 10.97
CA ARG A 293 3.37 12.87 9.71
C ARG A 293 4.60 13.77 9.82
N ASP A 294 5.60 13.35 10.59
CA ASP A 294 6.87 14.04 10.80
C ASP A 294 8.03 13.05 10.69
N HIS A 295 8.81 13.17 9.61
CA HIS A 295 9.95 12.29 9.34
C HIS A 295 11.06 12.41 10.39
N SER A 296 11.19 13.54 11.09
CA SER A 296 12.17 13.70 12.18
C SER A 296 11.83 12.80 13.36
N ARG A 297 10.55 12.72 13.71
CA ARG A 297 10.05 11.82 14.75
C ARG A 297 10.20 10.36 14.35
N MET A 298 10.03 10.05 13.08
CA MET A 298 10.30 8.71 12.58
C MET A 298 11.77 8.34 12.75
N ILE A 299 12.72 9.22 12.43
CA ILE A 299 14.16 8.97 12.66
C ILE A 299 14.43 8.68 14.14
N GLU A 300 13.87 9.47 15.06
CA GLU A 300 13.99 9.23 16.51
C GLU A 300 13.42 7.86 16.93
N HIS A 301 12.26 7.49 16.38
CA HIS A 301 11.65 6.19 16.61
C HIS A 301 12.53 5.04 16.08
N LEU A 302 13.05 5.17 14.86
CA LEU A 302 13.93 4.16 14.26
C LEU A 302 15.21 3.97 15.08
N LYS A 303 15.85 5.06 15.55
CA LYS A 303 17.00 4.97 16.47
C LYS A 303 16.71 4.17 17.74
N HIS A 304 15.48 4.26 18.25
CA HIS A 304 15.07 3.53 19.45
C HIS A 304 14.72 2.07 19.20
N ARG A 305 14.25 1.72 18.00
CA ARG A 305 13.71 0.40 17.72
C ARG A 305 14.68 -0.51 17.00
N LEU A 306 15.51 0.01 16.09
CA LEU A 306 16.33 -0.80 15.18
C LEU A 306 17.56 -1.43 15.84
N GLY A 307 17.92 -1.04 17.08
CA GLY A 307 19.09 -1.59 17.78
C GLY A 307 18.95 -3.05 18.24
N VAL A 308 17.83 -3.71 17.96
CA VAL A 308 17.63 -5.14 18.26
C VAL A 308 16.94 -5.79 17.05
N HIS A 309 17.40 -6.99 16.69
CA HIS A 309 16.91 -7.72 15.53
C HIS A 309 15.40 -7.97 15.60
N ILE A 310 14.73 -7.93 14.45
CA ILE A 310 13.27 -8.13 14.34
C ILE A 310 12.85 -9.52 14.87
N ALA A 311 13.68 -10.53 14.64
CA ALA A 311 13.45 -11.92 15.03
C ALA A 311 14.12 -12.31 16.37
N PHE A 312 14.68 -11.35 17.14
CA PHE A 312 15.29 -11.68 18.43
C PHE A 312 14.21 -12.15 19.43
N PRO A 313 14.16 -13.45 19.82
CA PRO A 313 12.98 -14.02 20.45
C PRO A 313 12.58 -13.36 21.78
N PRO A 314 13.50 -13.01 22.70
CA PRO A 314 13.11 -12.38 23.96
C PRO A 314 12.35 -11.06 23.77
N ALA A 315 12.83 -10.21 22.85
CA ALA A 315 12.18 -8.93 22.58
C ALA A 315 10.83 -9.13 21.86
N ALA A 316 10.79 -9.99 20.84
CA ALA A 316 9.57 -10.26 20.08
C ALA A 316 8.49 -10.93 20.94
N LEU A 317 8.83 -12.01 21.66
CA LEU A 317 7.89 -12.75 22.49
C LEU A 317 7.37 -11.92 23.66
N SER A 318 8.20 -11.04 24.25
CA SER A 318 7.73 -10.12 25.29
C SER A 318 6.58 -9.24 24.77
N LEU A 319 6.73 -8.66 23.58
CA LEU A 319 5.71 -7.79 22.98
C LEU A 319 4.47 -8.57 22.53
N ILE A 320 4.65 -9.77 21.97
CA ILE A 320 3.54 -10.58 21.47
C ILE A 320 2.75 -11.24 22.61
N SER A 321 3.36 -11.42 23.79
CA SER A 321 2.75 -12.14 24.92
C SER A 321 2.22 -11.23 26.03
N GLN A 322 2.39 -9.91 25.96
CA GLN A 322 2.01 -8.98 27.03
C GLN A 322 1.07 -7.89 26.53
N ALA A 323 0.11 -7.52 27.39
CA ALA A 323 -0.76 -6.38 27.14
C ALA A 323 0.01 -5.06 27.33
N PRO A 324 -0.30 -4.00 26.55
CA PRO A 324 -1.37 -3.93 25.54
C PRO A 324 -0.93 -4.37 24.13
N THR A 325 0.35 -4.72 23.92
CA THR A 325 0.93 -4.95 22.59
C THR A 325 0.49 -6.26 21.96
N ASN A 326 0.26 -7.30 22.74
CA ASN A 326 -0.16 -8.63 22.28
C ASN A 326 -1.42 -8.56 21.42
N LYS A 327 -2.48 -7.91 21.90
CA LYS A 327 -3.75 -7.77 21.20
C LYS A 327 -3.56 -7.03 19.88
N TYR A 328 -2.91 -5.87 19.97
CA TYR A 328 -2.60 -5.03 18.82
C TYR A 328 -1.86 -5.79 17.69
N LEU A 329 -0.88 -6.62 18.06
CA LEU A 329 -0.07 -7.38 17.12
C LEU A 329 -0.78 -8.63 16.59
N LEU A 330 -1.51 -9.34 17.45
CA LEU A 330 -2.14 -10.62 17.11
C LEU A 330 -3.50 -10.46 16.43
N SER A 331 -4.10 -9.27 16.42
CA SER A 331 -5.40 -9.01 15.78
C SER A 331 -5.47 -9.55 14.35
N GLY A 332 -4.51 -9.16 13.49
CA GLY A 332 -4.52 -9.57 12.08
C GLY A 332 -4.35 -11.07 11.88
N ILE A 333 -3.57 -11.73 12.75
CA ILE A 333 -3.34 -13.18 12.68
C ILE A 333 -4.61 -13.94 13.06
N VAL A 334 -5.21 -13.61 14.20
CA VAL A 334 -6.41 -14.29 14.69
C VAL A 334 -7.57 -14.05 13.73
N GLU A 335 -7.73 -12.82 13.23
CA GLU A 335 -8.76 -12.48 12.24
C GLU A 335 -8.59 -13.27 10.93
N LYS A 336 -7.36 -13.40 10.42
CA LYS A 336 -7.08 -14.21 9.22
C LYS A 336 -7.39 -15.69 9.46
N LEU A 337 -6.85 -16.27 10.53
CA LEU A 337 -7.01 -17.69 10.86
C LEU A 337 -8.47 -18.10 11.11
N LYS A 338 -9.30 -17.20 11.66
CA LYS A 338 -10.71 -17.48 11.93
C LYS A 338 -11.64 -17.05 10.81
N GLY A 339 -11.31 -15.97 10.12
CA GLY A 339 -12.11 -15.44 9.02
C GLY A 339 -11.97 -16.25 7.75
N LEU A 340 -10.82 -16.90 7.54
CA LEU A 340 -10.46 -17.55 6.29
C LEU A 340 -9.91 -18.96 6.57
N PRO A 341 -10.78 -19.94 6.86
CA PRO A 341 -10.36 -21.29 7.26
C PRO A 341 -9.52 -22.03 6.19
N ASN A 342 -9.64 -21.64 4.92
CA ASN A 342 -8.87 -22.20 3.81
C ASN A 342 -7.65 -21.35 3.42
N ALA A 343 -7.43 -20.20 4.05
CA ALA A 343 -6.30 -19.34 3.72
C ALA A 343 -5.04 -19.83 4.44
N ASP A 344 -4.00 -20.11 3.67
CA ASP A 344 -2.71 -20.50 4.20
C ASP A 344 -2.13 -19.41 5.13
N PHE A 345 -1.70 -19.86 6.30
CA PHE A 345 -0.87 -19.09 7.21
C PHE A 345 0.58 -19.49 6.98
N GLY A 346 1.40 -18.54 6.54
CA GLY A 346 2.75 -18.81 6.05
C GLY A 346 3.83 -17.99 6.75
N LEU A 347 5.07 -18.18 6.28
CA LEU A 347 6.24 -17.46 6.76
C LEU A 347 6.08 -15.93 6.63
N VAL A 348 5.36 -15.48 5.61
CA VAL A 348 5.07 -14.06 5.36
C VAL A 348 4.23 -13.44 6.49
N ASP A 349 3.26 -14.17 7.05
CA ASP A 349 2.44 -13.68 8.16
C ASP A 349 3.28 -13.54 9.44
N ILE A 350 4.18 -14.50 9.72
CA ILE A 350 5.12 -14.46 10.85
C ILE A 350 6.10 -13.29 10.68
N TYR A 351 6.64 -13.12 9.49
CA TYR A 351 7.55 -12.02 9.18
C TYR A 351 6.87 -10.67 9.39
N GLY A 352 5.64 -10.51 8.91
CA GLY A 352 4.81 -9.33 9.12
C GLY A 352 4.56 -9.02 10.61
N LEU A 353 4.27 -10.05 11.41
CA LEU A 353 4.15 -9.92 12.87
C LEU A 353 5.43 -9.42 13.53
N LEU A 354 6.58 -10.00 13.18
CA LEU A 354 7.88 -9.62 13.74
C LEU A 354 8.27 -8.19 13.34
N LEU A 355 8.00 -7.80 12.09
CA LEU A 355 8.15 -6.44 11.61
C LEU A 355 7.26 -5.47 12.39
N ALA A 356 5.97 -5.77 12.55
CA ALA A 356 5.05 -4.93 13.31
C ALA A 356 5.46 -4.83 14.80
N ALA A 357 5.85 -5.95 15.42
CA ALA A 357 6.35 -5.96 16.79
C ALA A 357 7.56 -5.03 16.94
N ARG A 358 8.46 -5.01 15.94
CA ARG A 358 9.62 -4.14 15.94
C ARG A 358 9.29 -2.68 15.66
N LEU A 359 8.51 -2.41 14.61
CA LEU A 359 8.34 -1.09 14.01
C LEU A 359 7.08 -0.35 14.46
N MET A 360 5.98 -1.06 14.71
CA MET A 360 4.68 -0.47 15.05
C MET A 360 4.46 -0.32 16.56
N ILE A 361 5.41 -0.76 17.39
CA ILE A 361 5.34 -0.55 18.84
C ILE A 361 6.23 0.63 19.23
N PRO A 362 5.69 1.69 19.84
CA PRO A 362 6.49 2.84 20.27
C PRO A 362 7.35 2.50 21.49
N LYS A 363 8.35 3.34 21.75
CA LYS A 363 9.14 3.28 22.98
C LYS A 363 8.21 3.39 24.19
N GLY A 364 8.36 2.47 25.15
CA GLY A 364 7.51 2.41 26.35
C GLY A 364 6.24 1.59 26.19
N GLU A 365 5.96 1.04 24.99
CA GLU A 365 5.03 -0.08 24.72
C GLU A 365 3.53 0.16 25.03
N LEU A 366 3.17 1.29 25.64
CA LEU A 366 1.80 1.58 26.05
C LEU A 366 0.98 2.37 25.02
N ALA A 367 1.63 3.11 24.13
CA ALA A 367 0.98 4.07 23.24
C ALA A 367 0.60 3.47 21.86
N VAL A 368 0.07 2.24 21.85
CA VAL A 368 -0.45 1.62 20.63
C VAL A 368 -1.85 2.17 20.30
N ASP A 369 -2.14 2.37 19.01
CA ASP A 369 -3.41 2.93 18.53
C ASP A 369 -4.01 2.04 17.44
N TYR A 370 -5.18 1.43 17.69
CA TYR A 370 -5.84 0.49 16.77
C TYR A 370 -6.13 1.08 15.38
N TYR A 371 -6.25 2.40 15.28
CA TYR A 371 -6.43 3.06 13.99
C TYR A 371 -5.17 3.04 13.12
N ASP A 372 -4.01 2.73 13.68
CA ASP A 372 -2.77 2.52 12.92
C ASP A 372 -2.72 1.13 12.26
N LEU A 373 -3.71 0.25 12.49
CA LEU A 373 -3.75 -1.11 11.95
C LEU A 373 -4.47 -1.24 10.61
N LYS A 374 -5.00 -0.16 10.04
CA LYS A 374 -5.73 -0.18 8.75
C LYS A 374 -5.17 0.86 7.79
N VAL A 375 -5.09 0.51 6.51
CA VAL A 375 -4.72 1.48 5.46
C VAL A 375 -5.88 2.43 5.20
N SER A 376 -7.13 1.96 5.26
CA SER A 376 -8.30 2.83 5.04
C SER A 376 -8.39 3.96 6.08
N ASP A 377 -7.96 3.71 7.32
CA ASP A 377 -7.93 4.70 8.39
C ASP A 377 -7.04 5.91 8.09
N GLN A 378 -6.08 5.78 7.18
CA GLN A 378 -5.20 6.86 6.75
C GLN A 378 -5.96 7.97 5.98
N CYS A 379 -7.20 7.72 5.55
CA CYS A 379 -8.11 8.74 4.99
C CYS A 379 -8.20 9.98 5.89
N ARG A 380 -8.09 9.82 7.22
CA ARG A 380 -8.06 10.93 8.19
C ARG A 380 -6.98 11.99 7.92
N PHE A 381 -5.92 11.61 7.20
CA PHE A 381 -4.80 12.48 6.85
C PHE A 381 -4.87 13.00 5.41
N VAL A 382 -5.46 12.23 4.50
CA VAL A 382 -5.47 12.55 3.06
C VAL A 382 -6.78 13.15 2.57
N ASP A 383 -7.93 12.92 3.23
CA ASP A 383 -9.26 13.38 2.77
C ASP A 383 -9.36 14.90 2.56
N LYS A 384 -8.55 15.68 3.28
CA LYS A 384 -8.50 17.14 3.17
C LYS A 384 -7.46 17.62 2.16
N GLY A 385 -6.67 16.73 1.56
CA GLY A 385 -5.54 17.04 0.69
C GLY A 385 -4.32 17.60 1.45
N ALA A 386 -4.24 17.39 2.77
CA ALA A 386 -3.19 17.96 3.61
C ALA A 386 -1.81 17.32 3.37
N TYR A 387 -1.80 16.03 3.04
CA TYR A 387 -0.59 15.25 2.73
C TYR A 387 -0.73 14.54 1.37
N PRO A 388 0.38 14.11 0.72
CA PRO A 388 0.33 13.34 -0.52
C PRO A 388 -0.42 12.01 -0.34
N LEU A 389 -1.09 11.48 -1.36
CA LEU A 389 -1.74 10.17 -1.26
C LEU A 389 -0.69 9.05 -1.24
N PRO A 390 -0.62 8.20 -0.20
CA PRO A 390 0.28 7.06 -0.20
C PRO A 390 -0.24 5.93 -1.09
N ILE A 391 0.69 5.35 -1.86
CA ILE A 391 0.47 4.17 -2.68
C ILE A 391 1.41 3.07 -2.18
N TYR A 392 0.84 1.96 -1.75
CA TYR A 392 1.56 0.75 -1.35
C TYR A 392 1.46 -0.27 -2.48
N THR A 393 2.50 -1.10 -2.67
CA THR A 393 2.56 -1.99 -3.83
C THR A 393 2.89 -3.43 -3.45
N ALA A 394 2.28 -4.36 -4.18
CA ALA A 394 2.60 -5.78 -4.17
C ALA A 394 2.40 -6.34 -5.59
N VAL A 395 2.91 -7.54 -5.84
CA VAL A 395 2.72 -8.22 -7.11
C VAL A 395 2.17 -9.62 -6.90
N ARG A 396 1.43 -10.11 -7.90
CA ARG A 396 1.06 -11.52 -8.03
C ARG A 396 1.80 -12.10 -9.22
N HIS A 397 2.41 -13.27 -9.04
CA HIS A 397 3.03 -14.00 -10.15
C HIS A 397 1.97 -14.87 -10.83
N GLU A 398 1.72 -14.64 -12.12
CA GLU A 398 0.84 -15.50 -12.92
C GLU A 398 1.67 -16.53 -13.68
N ILE A 399 1.31 -17.80 -13.53
CA ILE A 399 1.90 -18.92 -14.30
C ILE A 399 0.79 -19.47 -15.20
N PRO A 400 0.89 -19.36 -16.53
CA PRO A 400 -0.14 -19.85 -17.45
C PRO A 400 -0.40 -21.36 -17.29
N ASP A 401 -1.69 -21.75 -17.20
CA ASP A 401 -2.13 -23.15 -17.05
C ASP A 401 -1.60 -24.07 -18.17
N ASP A 402 -1.45 -23.56 -19.39
CA ASP A 402 -0.99 -24.33 -20.57
C ASP A 402 0.50 -24.72 -20.49
N ALA A 403 1.25 -24.12 -19.58
CA ALA A 403 2.70 -24.26 -19.52
C ALA A 403 3.16 -25.38 -18.56
N VAL A 404 2.24 -25.98 -17.79
CA VAL A 404 2.56 -27.10 -16.88
C VAL A 404 1.55 -28.23 -17.02
N PRO A 405 1.69 -29.14 -18.00
CA PRO A 405 0.94 -30.40 -17.96
C PRO A 405 1.31 -31.19 -16.70
N ALA A 406 0.35 -31.96 -16.16
CA ALA A 406 0.46 -32.73 -14.90
C ALA A 406 1.63 -33.76 -14.85
N VAL A 407 2.35 -33.91 -15.96
CA VAL A 407 3.62 -34.64 -16.09
C VAL A 407 4.54 -33.82 -17.00
N SER A 408 5.12 -32.71 -16.52
CA SER A 408 5.99 -31.84 -17.34
C SER A 408 7.47 -31.96 -16.96
N THR A 409 8.30 -32.07 -18.00
CA THR A 409 9.77 -32.03 -17.93
C THR A 409 10.26 -30.65 -17.51
N GLU A 410 11.42 -30.56 -16.83
CA GLU A 410 12.05 -29.30 -16.41
C GLU A 410 12.07 -28.21 -17.50
N ALA A 411 12.24 -28.57 -18.78
CA ALA A 411 12.24 -27.63 -19.91
C ALA A 411 10.89 -26.95 -20.19
N LEU A 412 9.76 -27.64 -19.96
CA LEU A 412 8.42 -27.03 -20.12
C LEU A 412 8.11 -26.08 -18.95
N LYS A 413 8.56 -26.44 -17.74
CA LYS A 413 8.51 -25.55 -16.57
C LYS A 413 9.39 -24.31 -16.77
N GLU A 414 10.52 -24.46 -17.44
CA GLU A 414 11.43 -23.36 -17.77
C GLU A 414 10.84 -22.43 -18.85
N GLN A 415 10.10 -22.98 -19.82
CA GLN A 415 9.34 -22.19 -20.79
C GLN A 415 8.14 -21.47 -20.12
N ALA A 416 7.44 -22.14 -19.21
CA ALA A 416 6.40 -21.54 -18.37
C ALA A 416 6.89 -20.33 -17.57
N ARG A 417 8.11 -20.42 -17.04
CA ARG A 417 8.78 -19.33 -16.31
C ARG A 417 9.11 -18.14 -17.22
N LYS A 418 9.49 -18.39 -18.48
CA LYS A 418 9.74 -17.34 -19.48
C LYS A 418 8.47 -16.62 -19.93
N GLU A 419 7.32 -17.28 -19.82
CA GLU A 419 6.00 -16.70 -20.13
C GLU A 419 5.29 -16.13 -18.89
N ALA A 420 5.82 -16.32 -17.69
CA ALA A 420 5.23 -15.81 -16.46
C ALA A 420 5.42 -14.29 -16.35
N TRP A 421 4.39 -13.59 -15.86
CA TRP A 421 4.43 -12.15 -15.63
C TRP A 421 3.85 -11.76 -14.28
N PHE A 422 4.21 -10.57 -13.82
CA PHE A 422 3.71 -10.00 -12.58
C PHE A 422 2.51 -9.09 -12.83
N GLN A 423 1.42 -9.31 -12.08
CA GLN A 423 0.29 -8.39 -11.99
C GLN A 423 0.51 -7.46 -10.80
N TRP A 424 0.40 -6.15 -11.02
CA TRP A 424 0.67 -5.16 -9.98
C TRP A 424 -0.61 -4.82 -9.23
N PHE A 425 -0.53 -4.89 -7.91
CA PHE A 425 -1.60 -4.49 -7.00
C PHE A 425 -1.16 -3.25 -6.23
N GLU A 426 -2.04 -2.26 -6.17
CA GLU A 426 -1.83 -1.03 -5.42
C GLU A 426 -2.87 -0.87 -4.32
N TRP A 427 -2.43 -0.41 -3.14
CA TRP A 427 -3.32 0.10 -2.10
C TRP A 427 -3.15 1.62 -2.02
N THR A 428 -4.28 2.31 -2.00
CA THR A 428 -4.40 3.65 -1.44
C THR A 428 -5.30 3.57 -0.21
N PRO A 429 -5.43 4.63 0.61
CA PRO A 429 -6.47 4.68 1.64
C PRO A 429 -7.89 4.49 1.10
N TYR A 430 -8.13 4.70 -0.20
CA TYR A 430 -9.44 4.63 -0.82
C TYR A 430 -9.73 3.28 -1.48
N GLU A 431 -8.78 2.76 -2.26
CA GLU A 431 -8.97 1.60 -3.12
C GLU A 431 -7.77 0.65 -3.11
N PHE A 432 -8.06 -0.65 -3.14
CA PHE A 432 -7.16 -1.73 -3.53
C PHE A 432 -7.45 -2.12 -4.98
N PHE A 433 -6.49 -1.89 -5.88
CA PHE A 433 -6.72 -1.94 -7.33
C PHE A 433 -5.62 -2.72 -8.06
N CYS A 434 -5.99 -3.37 -9.15
CA CYS A 434 -5.05 -3.97 -10.10
C CYS A 434 -5.36 -3.48 -11.50
N GLU A 435 -4.37 -2.86 -12.16
CA GLU A 435 -4.54 -2.30 -13.49
C GLU A 435 -4.70 -3.39 -14.56
N GLU A 436 -4.01 -4.53 -14.41
CA GLU A 436 -4.19 -5.70 -15.28
C GLU A 436 -5.63 -6.23 -15.28
N LEU A 437 -6.33 -6.13 -14.14
CA LEU A 437 -7.72 -6.56 -14.01
C LEU A 437 -8.72 -5.46 -14.36
N GLU A 438 -8.25 -4.21 -14.49
CA GLU A 438 -9.06 -3.00 -14.56
C GLU A 438 -10.13 -2.94 -13.45
N ALA A 439 -9.78 -3.50 -12.29
CA ALA A 439 -10.73 -3.73 -11.22
C ALA A 439 -10.11 -3.52 -9.84
N GLY A 440 -10.94 -3.06 -8.92
CA GLY A 440 -10.56 -2.88 -7.53
C GLY A 440 -11.74 -2.87 -6.57
N ILE A 441 -11.43 -2.84 -5.29
CA ILE A 441 -12.38 -2.78 -4.18
C ILE A 441 -12.01 -1.64 -3.24
N PRO A 442 -12.95 -1.10 -2.45
CA PRO A 442 -12.61 -0.18 -1.38
C PRO A 442 -11.59 -0.82 -0.42
N THR A 443 -10.60 -0.06 0.04
CA THR A 443 -9.52 -0.60 0.87
C THR A 443 -10.02 -1.23 2.17
N TYR A 444 -11.08 -0.69 2.76
CA TYR A 444 -11.72 -1.26 3.96
C TYR A 444 -12.28 -2.68 3.75
N ALA A 445 -12.44 -3.12 2.50
CA ALA A 445 -12.99 -4.43 2.14
C ALA A 445 -11.91 -5.48 1.86
N VAL A 446 -10.62 -5.10 1.87
CA VAL A 446 -9.51 -6.04 1.72
C VAL A 446 -9.53 -7.04 2.87
N GLY A 447 -9.57 -8.34 2.57
CA GLY A 447 -9.71 -9.41 3.58
C GLY A 447 -11.10 -10.07 3.61
N ARG A 448 -12.08 -9.53 2.86
CA ARG A 448 -13.41 -10.14 2.70
C ARG A 448 -13.47 -11.05 1.49
N SER A 449 -14.34 -12.04 1.54
CA SER A 449 -14.67 -12.87 0.38
C SER A 449 -15.65 -12.15 -0.55
N PHE A 450 -15.49 -12.38 -1.85
CA PHE A 450 -16.38 -11.87 -2.89
C PHE A 450 -16.86 -13.00 -3.80
N ASP A 451 -18.09 -12.88 -4.31
CA ASP A 451 -18.62 -13.71 -5.38
C ASP A 451 -19.24 -12.80 -6.44
N ARG A 452 -18.86 -12.98 -7.71
CA ARG A 452 -19.41 -12.21 -8.84
C ARG A 452 -19.41 -10.70 -8.59
N GLY A 453 -18.30 -10.21 -8.00
CA GLY A 453 -18.08 -8.80 -7.71
C GLY A 453 -18.84 -8.24 -6.51
N ARG A 454 -19.44 -9.08 -5.65
CA ARG A 454 -20.19 -8.65 -4.45
C ARG A 454 -19.64 -9.29 -3.19
N THR A 455 -19.75 -8.57 -2.07
CA THR A 455 -19.39 -9.08 -0.74
C THR A 455 -20.16 -10.36 -0.41
N VAL A 456 -19.44 -11.39 0.04
CA VAL A 456 -20.02 -12.58 0.66
C VAL A 456 -20.16 -12.33 2.15
N TRP A 457 -21.40 -12.35 2.64
CA TRP A 457 -21.72 -12.15 4.04
C TRP A 457 -21.60 -13.47 4.80
N ARG A 458 -21.08 -13.42 6.04
CA ARG A 458 -21.03 -14.59 6.93
C ARG A 458 -22.41 -14.84 7.54
N ASP A 459 -22.59 -16.02 8.13
CA ASP A 459 -23.87 -16.46 8.73
C ASP A 459 -24.41 -15.51 9.82
N ASN A 460 -23.52 -14.76 10.47
CA ASN A 460 -23.88 -13.76 11.47
C ASN A 460 -24.35 -12.42 10.86
N GLY A 461 -24.43 -12.31 9.53
CA GLY A 461 -24.83 -11.09 8.82
C GLY A 461 -23.74 -10.02 8.73
N LEU A 462 -22.49 -10.33 9.11
CA LEU A 462 -21.36 -9.40 9.12
C LEU A 462 -20.29 -9.82 8.10
N ALA A 463 -19.64 -8.85 7.48
CA ALA A 463 -18.42 -9.09 6.72
C ALA A 463 -17.20 -9.24 7.65
N LEU A 464 -16.04 -9.61 7.09
CA LEU A 464 -14.77 -9.54 7.82
C LEU A 464 -14.25 -8.09 7.88
N PRO A 465 -13.53 -7.71 8.94
CA PRO A 465 -12.85 -6.42 8.99
C PRO A 465 -11.72 -6.35 7.94
N GLU A 466 -11.22 -5.14 7.70
CA GLU A 466 -10.05 -4.93 6.85
C GLU A 466 -8.84 -5.72 7.37
N LEU A 467 -8.09 -6.32 6.45
CA LEU A 467 -6.83 -6.99 6.76
C LEU A 467 -5.84 -6.03 7.42
N ARG A 468 -5.30 -6.43 8.58
CA ARG A 468 -4.49 -5.54 9.40
C ARG A 468 -3.09 -5.31 8.83
N ILE A 469 -2.55 -4.11 9.09
CA ILE A 469 -1.20 -3.67 8.73
C ILE A 469 -0.10 -4.69 9.05
N PRO A 470 -0.07 -5.43 10.18
CA PRO A 470 0.95 -6.45 10.41
C PRO A 470 1.04 -7.50 9.30
N VAL A 471 -0.10 -7.95 8.77
CA VAL A 471 -0.12 -8.91 7.65
C VAL A 471 0.33 -8.23 6.36
N LEU A 472 -0.14 -7.00 6.12
CA LEU A 472 0.25 -6.20 4.94
C LEU A 472 1.76 -5.89 4.91
N MET A 473 2.39 -5.58 6.06
CA MET A 473 3.83 -5.37 6.17
C MET A 473 4.62 -6.62 5.77
N GLY A 474 4.08 -7.81 6.07
CA GLY A 474 4.60 -9.09 5.60
C GLY A 474 4.50 -9.20 4.08
N ILE A 475 3.31 -8.99 3.51
CA ILE A 475 3.06 -9.03 2.05
C ILE A 475 4.03 -8.12 1.31
N TRP A 476 4.08 -6.84 1.70
CA TRP A 476 4.92 -5.83 1.07
C TRP A 476 6.41 -6.12 1.22
N GLY A 477 6.83 -6.86 2.24
CA GLY A 477 8.24 -7.17 2.55
C GLY A 477 8.65 -8.62 2.31
N SER A 478 7.81 -9.41 1.64
CA SER A 478 7.94 -10.87 1.59
C SER A 478 9.22 -11.37 0.89
N ALA A 479 9.91 -10.54 0.09
CA ALA A 479 11.21 -10.88 -0.49
C ALA A 479 12.26 -11.27 0.57
N PHE A 480 12.12 -10.78 1.80
CA PHE A 480 13.04 -11.08 2.90
C PHE A 480 12.73 -12.39 3.64
N CYS A 481 11.61 -13.05 3.34
CA CYS A 481 11.21 -14.27 4.05
C CYS A 481 12.18 -15.45 3.81
N ALA A 482 12.90 -15.49 2.69
CA ALA A 482 13.95 -16.49 2.45
C ALA A 482 15.02 -16.48 3.56
N THR A 483 15.43 -15.32 4.05
CA THR A 483 16.39 -15.24 5.17
C THR A 483 15.80 -15.63 6.53
N LEU A 484 14.50 -15.40 6.74
CA LEU A 484 13.84 -15.87 7.95
C LEU A 484 13.79 -17.41 7.98
N SER A 485 13.69 -18.07 6.83
CA SER A 485 13.76 -19.53 6.72
C SER A 485 15.11 -20.09 7.18
N HIS A 486 16.22 -19.39 6.90
CA HIS A 486 17.58 -19.77 7.30
C HIS A 486 17.82 -19.52 8.80
N TYR A 487 17.42 -18.35 9.31
CA TYR A 487 17.42 -18.10 10.76
C TYR A 487 16.60 -19.15 11.52
N TYR A 488 15.45 -19.55 10.97
CA TYR A 488 14.66 -20.65 11.51
C TYR A 488 15.43 -21.97 11.43
N LYS A 489 16.11 -22.29 10.32
CA LYS A 489 16.97 -23.48 10.17
C LYS A 489 18.12 -23.51 11.19
N GLU A 490 18.71 -22.36 11.54
CA GLU A 490 19.74 -22.25 12.58
C GLU A 490 19.19 -22.53 13.99
N ILE A 491 18.00 -22.02 14.30
CA ILE A 491 17.33 -22.32 15.58
C ILE A 491 16.52 -23.63 15.55
N ARG A 492 16.41 -24.30 14.39
CA ARG A 492 15.61 -25.52 14.19
C ARG A 492 15.99 -26.68 15.11
N PRO A 493 17.27 -26.99 15.40
CA PRO A 493 17.63 -28.05 16.33
C PRO A 493 17.09 -27.77 17.74
N ILE A 494 17.02 -26.48 18.08
CA ILE A 494 16.55 -25.97 19.36
C ILE A 494 15.02 -25.96 19.41
N VAL A 495 14.36 -25.58 18.30
CA VAL A 495 12.90 -25.57 18.13
C VAL A 495 12.31 -26.98 18.04
N LYS A 496 12.98 -27.92 17.36
CA LYS A 496 12.65 -29.36 17.31
C LYS A 496 12.65 -30.02 18.70
N GLY A 497 13.48 -29.52 19.62
CA GLY A 497 13.55 -30.00 21.01
C GLY A 497 12.39 -29.52 21.89
N LEU A 498 11.57 -28.58 21.41
CA LEU A 498 10.39 -28.07 22.10
C LEU A 498 9.15 -28.76 21.53
N ALA A 499 8.48 -29.65 22.28
CA ALA A 499 7.18 -30.12 21.80
C ALA A 499 6.20 -28.96 21.75
N GLY A 500 5.36 -28.96 20.74
CA GLY A 500 4.53 -27.82 20.38
C GLY A 500 4.99 -27.07 19.15
N PHE A 501 6.10 -27.49 18.51
CA PHE A 501 6.62 -26.85 17.28
C PHE A 501 6.80 -27.82 16.10
N GLY A 502 6.41 -29.10 16.25
CA GLY A 502 6.43 -30.09 15.17
C GLY A 502 5.68 -29.64 13.91
N GLY A 503 4.52 -28.98 14.04
CA GLY A 503 3.77 -28.46 12.89
C GLY A 503 4.45 -27.30 12.14
N ILE A 504 5.30 -26.49 12.80
CA ILE A 504 6.10 -25.46 12.11
C ILE A 504 7.31 -26.11 11.42
N ASP A 505 7.86 -27.16 12.04
CA ASP A 505 8.91 -27.97 11.45
C ASP A 505 8.42 -28.80 10.25
N GLU A 506 7.19 -29.34 10.27
CA GLU A 506 6.51 -29.99 9.13
C GLU A 506 6.14 -28.97 8.04
N LEU A 507 5.58 -27.80 8.37
CA LEU A 507 5.29 -26.73 7.39
C LEU A 507 6.54 -26.26 6.63
N ILE A 508 7.72 -26.31 7.27
CA ILE A 508 8.99 -25.90 6.67
C ILE A 508 9.75 -27.08 6.04
N ALA A 509 9.54 -28.32 6.51
CA ALA A 509 10.27 -29.51 6.04
C ALA A 509 9.50 -30.39 5.03
N GLU A 510 8.17 -30.53 5.11
CA GLU A 510 7.37 -31.26 4.10
C GLU A 510 7.33 -30.51 2.76
N LYS A 511 7.70 -29.24 2.77
CA LYS A 511 7.66 -28.36 1.61
C LYS A 511 9.01 -28.26 0.87
N ASP A 512 10.11 -28.77 1.45
CA ASP A 512 11.47 -28.61 0.91
C ASP A 512 11.75 -29.45 -0.37
N GLU A 513 10.99 -30.52 -0.67
CA GLU A 513 11.28 -31.36 -1.86
C GLU A 513 10.53 -30.96 -3.15
N ASP A 514 9.37 -30.28 -3.04
CA ASP A 514 8.58 -29.85 -4.21
C ASP A 514 8.43 -28.32 -4.36
N LEU A 515 8.53 -27.50 -3.29
CA LEU A 515 8.35 -26.04 -3.39
C LEU A 515 9.60 -25.26 -3.79
N VAL A 516 10.78 -25.88 -3.66
CA VAL A 516 12.02 -25.35 -4.23
C VAL A 516 11.94 -25.25 -5.76
N LYS A 517 10.98 -25.90 -6.42
CA LYS A 517 10.88 -25.93 -7.89
C LYS A 517 9.99 -24.84 -8.50
N LEU A 518 9.23 -24.05 -7.74
CA LEU A 518 8.34 -23.03 -8.33
C LEU A 518 8.43 -21.64 -7.68
N HIS A 519 8.65 -21.52 -6.37
CA HIS A 519 8.90 -20.22 -5.71
C HIS A 519 9.76 -20.41 -4.44
N PRO A 520 10.84 -19.62 -4.23
CA PRO A 520 11.70 -19.74 -3.04
C PRO A 520 10.98 -19.40 -1.72
N ILE A 521 9.81 -18.76 -1.79
CA ILE A 521 9.01 -18.25 -0.66
C ILE A 521 7.53 -18.44 -1.03
N ASP A 522 6.76 -19.10 -0.15
CA ASP A 522 5.29 -19.17 -0.29
C ASP A 522 4.68 -17.75 -0.24
N PRO A 523 3.96 -17.30 -1.29
CA PRO A 523 3.29 -16.01 -1.28
C PRO A 523 2.28 -15.89 -0.14
N ALA A 524 1.98 -14.66 0.27
CA ALA A 524 0.91 -14.43 1.23
C ALA A 524 -0.45 -14.50 0.54
N THR A 525 -1.37 -15.21 1.19
CA THR A 525 -2.70 -15.49 0.69
C THR A 525 -3.73 -14.52 1.27
N ILE A 526 -4.48 -13.83 0.40
CA ILE A 526 -5.64 -13.00 0.77
C ILE A 526 -6.85 -13.37 -0.10
N PRO A 527 -8.10 -13.09 0.32
CA PRO A 527 -9.27 -13.42 -0.50
C PRO A 527 -9.26 -12.73 -1.87
N ASN A 528 -9.67 -13.47 -2.89
CA ASN A 528 -9.75 -12.96 -4.25
C ASN A 528 -11.06 -12.22 -4.51
N PHE A 529 -10.98 -10.91 -4.76
CA PHE A 529 -12.16 -10.12 -5.07
C PHE A 529 -12.74 -10.41 -6.47
N ALA A 530 -11.94 -10.99 -7.38
CA ALA A 530 -12.28 -11.24 -8.78
C ALA A 530 -12.94 -12.63 -9.03
N MET A 531 -13.23 -13.37 -7.96
CA MET A 531 -13.83 -14.70 -8.05
C MET A 531 -15.16 -14.69 -8.82
N ASN A 532 -15.32 -15.62 -9.77
CA ASN A 532 -16.49 -15.77 -10.65
C ASN A 532 -16.80 -14.51 -11.49
N MET A 533 -15.82 -13.68 -11.82
CA MET A 533 -16.02 -12.45 -12.61
C MET A 533 -15.61 -12.55 -14.09
N LYS A 534 -15.51 -13.76 -14.66
CA LYS A 534 -15.05 -13.98 -16.04
C LYS A 534 -15.75 -13.10 -17.09
N ASP A 535 -17.06 -12.98 -17.01
CA ASP A 535 -17.85 -12.20 -17.98
C ASP A 535 -17.88 -10.68 -17.68
N MET A 536 -17.22 -10.24 -16.60
CA MET A 536 -17.21 -8.85 -16.13
C MET A 536 -15.85 -8.17 -16.25
N LEU A 537 -14.78 -8.95 -16.34
CA LEU A 537 -13.40 -8.44 -16.42
C LEU A 537 -12.90 -8.44 -17.88
N PRO A 538 -11.84 -7.68 -18.20
CA PRO A 538 -11.23 -7.71 -19.52
C PRO A 538 -10.83 -9.14 -19.94
N THR A 539 -10.99 -9.46 -21.22
CA THR A 539 -10.62 -10.78 -21.78
C THR A 539 -9.12 -11.08 -21.71
N THR A 540 -8.30 -10.08 -21.39
CA THR A 540 -6.87 -10.20 -21.14
C THR A 540 -6.54 -10.73 -19.74
N CYS A 541 -7.53 -10.83 -18.85
CA CYS A 541 -7.33 -11.39 -17.52
C CYS A 541 -7.05 -12.90 -17.60
N PRO A 542 -6.10 -13.43 -16.80
CA PRO A 542 -5.83 -14.86 -16.79
C PRO A 542 -7.01 -15.66 -16.23
N GLU A 543 -7.29 -16.84 -16.78
CA GLU A 543 -8.40 -17.71 -16.35
C GLU A 543 -8.32 -18.10 -14.86
N SER A 544 -7.10 -18.22 -14.33
CA SER A 544 -6.82 -18.56 -12.94
C SER A 544 -7.48 -17.57 -11.97
N ILE A 545 -7.52 -16.27 -12.31
CA ILE A 545 -8.06 -15.21 -11.44
C ILE A 545 -9.56 -15.34 -11.21
N HIS A 546 -10.28 -16.02 -12.10
CA HIS A 546 -11.73 -16.17 -11.97
C HIS A 546 -12.11 -17.36 -11.09
N LYS A 547 -11.18 -18.31 -10.90
CA LYS A 547 -11.42 -19.59 -10.21
C LYS A 547 -10.74 -19.66 -8.85
N ALA A 548 -9.59 -19.00 -8.69
CA ALA A 548 -8.85 -19.01 -7.45
C ALA A 548 -9.66 -18.33 -6.33
N GLU A 549 -9.82 -19.01 -5.19
CA GLU A 549 -10.48 -18.43 -4.01
C GLU A 549 -9.64 -17.29 -3.41
N HIS A 550 -8.32 -17.35 -3.61
CA HIS A 550 -7.36 -16.46 -2.97
C HIS A 550 -6.33 -15.89 -3.95
N LEU A 551 -5.90 -14.66 -3.70
CA LEU A 551 -4.77 -14.01 -4.34
C LEU A 551 -3.49 -14.36 -3.57
N GLN A 552 -2.46 -14.69 -4.32
CA GLN A 552 -1.11 -14.93 -3.84
C GLN A 552 -0.27 -13.68 -4.12
N LEU A 553 0.05 -12.91 -3.08
CA LEU A 553 0.73 -11.63 -3.19
C LEU A 553 2.14 -11.70 -2.60
N MET A 554 3.04 -11.00 -3.26
CA MET A 554 4.46 -10.91 -2.93
C MET A 554 4.95 -9.46 -3.02
N ASP A 555 6.16 -9.24 -2.51
CA ASP A 555 6.85 -7.95 -2.57
C ASP A 555 7.04 -7.51 -4.03
N ALA A 556 6.63 -6.28 -4.33
CA ALA A 556 6.77 -5.70 -5.67
C ALA A 556 8.23 -5.58 -6.14
N GLY A 557 9.19 -5.59 -5.21
CA GLY A 557 10.62 -5.62 -5.49
C GLY A 557 11.06 -6.84 -6.30
N MET A 558 10.25 -7.91 -6.35
CA MET A 558 10.48 -9.07 -7.23
C MET A 558 10.23 -8.77 -8.71
N SER A 559 9.44 -7.75 -9.03
CA SER A 559 9.16 -7.30 -10.40
C SER A 559 9.97 -6.07 -10.75
N ASN A 560 9.87 -5.01 -9.93
CA ASN A 560 10.64 -3.79 -10.09
C ASN A 560 10.84 -3.14 -8.74
N ASN A 561 12.09 -2.80 -8.40
CA ASN A 561 12.38 -2.21 -7.11
C ASN A 561 11.95 -0.74 -6.97
N LEU A 562 11.41 -0.11 -8.03
CA LEU A 562 10.75 1.20 -7.98
C LEU A 562 9.25 1.08 -8.33
N PRO A 563 8.34 1.74 -7.59
CA PRO A 563 6.89 1.64 -7.81
C PRO A 563 6.43 2.57 -8.95
N LEU A 564 6.99 2.39 -10.15
CA LEU A 564 6.75 3.30 -11.28
C LEU A 564 5.41 3.00 -11.98
N TYR A 565 4.99 1.74 -11.98
CA TYR A 565 3.80 1.28 -12.69
C TYR A 565 2.53 1.97 -12.17
N PRO A 566 2.23 1.96 -10.85
CA PRO A 566 1.07 2.69 -10.34
C PRO A 566 1.15 4.19 -10.60
N LEU A 567 2.35 4.81 -10.56
CA LEU A 567 2.48 6.24 -10.84
C LEU A 567 2.17 6.62 -12.29
N LEU A 568 2.32 5.67 -13.22
CA LEU A 568 2.02 5.85 -14.63
C LEU A 568 0.59 5.43 -15.02
N ARG A 569 -0.23 5.00 -14.04
CA ARG A 569 -1.64 4.66 -14.25
C ARG A 569 -2.40 5.82 -14.92
N PRO A 570 -3.19 5.55 -15.98
CA PRO A 570 -4.04 6.56 -16.61
C PRO A 570 -4.95 7.28 -15.60
N GLY A 571 -5.05 8.59 -15.74
CA GLY A 571 -5.84 9.45 -14.85
C GLY A 571 -5.04 10.13 -13.74
N ARG A 572 -3.86 9.60 -13.34
CA ARG A 572 -2.98 10.31 -12.39
C ARG A 572 -2.22 11.46 -13.05
N GLU A 573 -1.94 11.34 -14.34
CA GLU A 573 -1.31 12.39 -15.17
C GLU A 573 -0.05 12.99 -14.51
N VAL A 574 0.82 12.12 -14.00
CA VAL A 574 2.07 12.54 -13.33
C VAL A 574 2.97 13.27 -14.32
N ASP A 575 3.37 14.50 -13.98
CA ASP A 575 4.31 15.30 -14.78
C ASP A 575 5.77 15.09 -14.34
N ILE A 576 5.98 14.86 -13.04
CA ILE A 576 7.31 14.73 -12.43
C ILE A 576 7.33 13.55 -11.46
N ILE A 577 8.30 12.66 -11.63
CA ILE A 577 8.61 11.59 -10.67
C ILE A 577 9.95 11.90 -10.02
N VAL A 578 9.96 12.00 -8.69
CA VAL A 578 11.17 12.09 -7.87
C VAL A 578 11.41 10.71 -7.25
N ALA A 579 12.39 9.97 -7.76
CA ALA A 579 12.70 8.61 -7.33
C ALA A 579 13.91 8.60 -6.39
N PHE A 580 13.70 8.19 -5.15
CA PHE A 580 14.75 7.88 -4.19
C PHE A 580 15.06 6.39 -4.24
N ASP A 581 16.26 6.06 -4.72
CA ASP A 581 16.69 4.68 -4.92
C ASP A 581 17.76 4.29 -3.89
N ALA A 582 17.37 3.40 -2.98
CA ALA A 582 18.20 2.80 -1.96
C ALA A 582 18.39 1.28 -2.21
N SER A 583 18.38 0.84 -3.47
CA SER A 583 18.72 -0.53 -3.86
C SER A 583 20.15 -0.90 -3.43
N ALA A 584 20.47 -2.20 -3.40
CA ALA A 584 21.82 -2.66 -3.05
C ALA A 584 22.82 -2.30 -4.15
N ASP A 585 22.47 -2.61 -5.39
CA ASP A 585 23.33 -2.44 -6.56
C ASP A 585 22.83 -1.31 -7.47
N VAL A 586 22.73 -0.09 -6.92
CA VAL A 586 22.26 1.11 -7.66
C VAL A 586 23.12 1.44 -8.88
N ARG A 587 24.32 0.88 -9.02
CA ARG A 587 25.16 1.08 -10.22
C ARG A 587 25.00 -0.02 -11.27
N LYS A 588 24.44 -1.18 -10.92
CA LYS A 588 24.22 -2.30 -11.86
C LYS A 588 22.75 -2.38 -12.28
N ASP A 589 21.85 -2.23 -11.32
CA ASP A 589 20.42 -2.42 -11.53
C ASP A 589 19.73 -1.13 -11.98
N ASN A 590 19.48 -1.03 -13.28
CA ASN A 590 18.74 0.08 -13.85
C ASN A 590 17.22 -0.17 -13.83
N TRP A 591 16.59 0.05 -12.67
CA TRP A 591 15.14 -0.10 -12.46
C TRP A 591 14.28 0.85 -13.33
N LEU A 592 14.83 1.98 -13.75
CA LEU A 592 14.16 2.89 -14.67
C LEU A 592 13.98 2.24 -16.05
N LYS A 593 15.01 1.55 -16.56
CA LYS A 593 14.96 0.84 -17.84
C LYS A 593 13.98 -0.35 -17.83
N VAL A 594 13.79 -1.01 -16.69
CA VAL A 594 12.76 -2.07 -16.55
C VAL A 594 11.35 -1.53 -16.83
N THR A 595 11.11 -0.24 -16.59
CA THR A 595 9.82 0.42 -16.85
C THR A 595 9.53 0.61 -18.33
N ASP A 596 10.54 0.59 -19.20
CA ASP A 596 10.36 0.73 -20.65
C ASP A 596 9.49 -0.38 -21.23
N GLY A 597 9.62 -1.61 -20.72
CA GLY A 597 8.80 -2.76 -21.13
C GLY A 597 7.32 -2.51 -20.85
N TYR A 598 7.01 -2.06 -19.62
CA TYR A 598 5.66 -1.71 -19.19
C TYR A 598 5.06 -0.57 -20.02
N VAL A 599 5.83 0.50 -20.21
CA VAL A 599 5.42 1.68 -20.99
C VAL A 599 5.08 1.29 -22.43
N ARG A 600 5.88 0.41 -23.05
CA ARG A 600 5.61 -0.12 -24.40
C ARG A 600 4.35 -0.98 -24.42
N GLN A 601 4.23 -1.92 -23.49
CA GLN A 601 3.07 -2.82 -23.38
C GLN A 601 1.76 -2.05 -23.21
N ARG A 602 1.80 -0.94 -22.45
CA ARG A 602 0.64 -0.11 -22.14
C ARG A 602 0.43 1.09 -23.07
N GLY A 603 1.34 1.33 -24.01
CA GLY A 603 1.26 2.47 -24.93
C GLY A 603 1.34 3.84 -24.24
N ILE A 604 2.05 3.92 -23.10
CA ILE A 604 2.17 5.15 -22.30
C ILE A 604 3.10 6.13 -23.02
N ARG A 605 2.63 7.36 -23.24
CA ARG A 605 3.38 8.40 -23.96
C ARG A 605 4.11 9.32 -22.99
N GLY A 606 5.28 9.83 -23.42
CA GLY A 606 6.02 10.83 -22.65
C GLY A 606 6.93 10.28 -21.57
N TRP A 607 7.05 8.97 -21.37
CA TRP A 607 8.10 8.38 -20.53
C TRP A 607 9.49 8.57 -21.17
N PRO A 608 10.56 8.86 -20.40
CA PRO A 608 11.93 8.90 -20.90
C PRO A 608 12.46 7.48 -21.21
N MET A 609 12.08 6.96 -22.38
CA MET A 609 12.57 5.67 -22.88
C MET A 609 14.10 5.58 -22.84
N GLY A 610 14.62 4.45 -22.35
CA GLY A 610 16.04 4.17 -22.24
C GLY A 610 16.74 4.85 -21.06
N SER A 611 15.98 5.47 -20.14
CA SER A 611 16.55 6.19 -18.99
C SER A 611 17.44 5.31 -18.11
N GLY A 612 18.44 5.95 -17.50
CA GLY A 612 19.45 5.35 -16.62
C GLY A 612 20.86 5.41 -17.20
N TRP A 613 21.76 4.55 -16.73
CA TRP A 613 23.21 4.59 -17.00
C TRP A 613 23.67 3.32 -17.75
N PRO A 614 24.81 3.38 -18.48
CA PRO A 614 25.38 2.20 -19.13
C PRO A 614 25.74 1.15 -18.08
N ALA A 615 25.43 -0.12 -18.36
CA ALA A 615 26.00 -1.22 -17.57
C ALA A 615 27.53 -1.20 -17.74
N GLU A 616 28.28 -1.37 -16.64
CA GLU A 616 29.73 -1.55 -16.72
C GLU A 616 30.00 -2.89 -17.43
N ASP A 617 30.56 -2.84 -18.64
CA ASP A 617 31.09 -3.95 -19.46
C ASP A 617 30.44 -5.34 -19.32
N GLU A 618 29.12 -5.44 -19.45
CA GLU A 618 28.44 -6.73 -19.57
C GLU A 618 27.60 -6.80 -20.86
N THR A 619 27.92 -7.79 -21.69
CA THR A 619 27.16 -8.11 -22.89
C THR A 619 25.68 -8.30 -22.54
N SER A 620 24.80 -7.61 -23.25
CA SER A 620 23.35 -7.51 -23.01
C SER A 620 22.56 -8.82 -22.87
N SER A 621 23.21 -9.97 -23.10
CA SER A 621 22.67 -11.31 -22.83
C SER A 621 22.80 -11.72 -21.36
N GLN A 622 23.86 -11.28 -20.66
CA GLN A 622 24.16 -11.66 -19.28
C GLN A 622 23.32 -10.88 -18.27
N ALA A 623 23.03 -9.60 -18.51
CA ALA A 623 22.19 -8.80 -17.59
C ALA A 623 20.73 -9.30 -17.49
N ALA A 624 20.21 -9.92 -18.56
CA ALA A 624 18.89 -10.56 -18.52
C ALA A 624 18.93 -11.90 -17.77
N GLU A 625 20.00 -12.68 -17.99
CA GLU A 625 20.28 -13.92 -17.23
C GLU A 625 20.58 -13.63 -15.75
N GLU A 626 21.22 -12.52 -15.42
CA GLU A 626 21.53 -12.11 -14.04
C GLU A 626 20.32 -11.54 -13.33
N LEU A 627 19.39 -10.86 -14.01
CA LEU A 627 18.09 -10.50 -13.43
C LEU A 627 17.24 -11.75 -13.13
N GLU A 628 17.35 -12.78 -13.98
CA GLU A 628 16.72 -14.10 -13.82
C GLU A 628 17.46 -14.99 -12.78
N GLN A 629 18.75 -14.73 -12.52
CA GLN A 629 19.55 -15.34 -11.46
C GLN A 629 19.54 -14.52 -10.15
N ALA A 630 19.10 -13.26 -10.16
CA ALA A 630 19.00 -12.36 -8.99
C ALA A 630 17.79 -12.72 -8.12
N SER A 631 16.80 -13.42 -8.68
CA SER A 631 15.93 -14.26 -7.88
C SER A 631 16.75 -15.44 -7.35
N ALA A 632 17.13 -15.41 -6.07
CA ALA A 632 17.79 -16.54 -5.44
C ALA A 632 16.87 -17.77 -5.50
N HIS A 633 17.25 -18.79 -6.28
CA HIS A 633 16.43 -19.99 -6.50
C HIS A 633 16.66 -21.05 -5.42
N SER A 634 17.61 -20.83 -4.49
CA SER A 634 17.80 -21.67 -3.30
C SER A 634 18.51 -20.92 -2.16
N ALA A 635 18.34 -21.45 -0.94
CA ALA A 635 18.95 -20.94 0.29
C ALA A 635 20.48 -21.05 0.30
N GLU A 636 21.05 -22.07 -0.36
CA GLU A 636 22.49 -22.29 -0.48
C GLU A 636 23.14 -21.35 -1.52
N GLU A 637 22.39 -20.97 -2.56
CA GLU A 637 22.86 -20.02 -3.56
C GLU A 637 22.85 -18.57 -3.05
N ALA A 638 21.91 -18.24 -2.16
CA ALA A 638 21.93 -17.00 -1.40
C ALA A 638 23.13 -16.91 -0.46
N GLU A 639 23.48 -18.02 0.21
CA GLU A 639 24.61 -18.11 1.15
C GLU A 639 25.97 -18.10 0.42
N ALA A 640 26.09 -18.83 -0.69
CA ALA A 640 27.26 -18.76 -1.56
C ALA A 640 27.42 -17.37 -2.20
N LYS A 641 26.34 -16.62 -2.41
CA LYS A 641 26.41 -15.20 -2.84
C LYS A 641 26.81 -14.27 -1.69
N VAL A 642 26.39 -14.53 -0.45
CA VAL A 642 26.86 -13.80 0.74
C VAL A 642 28.36 -14.03 0.98
N GLU A 643 28.84 -15.27 0.86
CA GLU A 643 30.26 -15.60 0.98
C GLU A 643 31.09 -15.11 -0.23
N ARG A 644 30.58 -15.22 -1.47
CA ARG A 644 31.27 -14.67 -2.66
C ARG A 644 31.31 -13.15 -2.65
N ALA A 645 30.27 -12.48 -2.17
CA ALA A 645 30.25 -11.02 -2.01
C ALA A 645 31.28 -10.55 -0.96
N GLN A 646 31.55 -11.37 0.07
CA GLN A 646 32.61 -11.10 1.06
C GLN A 646 34.02 -11.35 0.50
N VAL A 647 34.20 -12.24 -0.48
CA VAL A 647 35.52 -12.66 -0.99
C VAL A 647 35.94 -11.95 -2.30
N GLN A 648 35.00 -11.47 -3.12
CA GLN A 648 35.32 -10.78 -4.39
C GLN A 648 35.70 -9.30 -4.23
N ASP A 649 35.47 -8.69 -3.07
CA ASP A 649 35.72 -7.26 -2.83
C ASP A 649 37.22 -6.90 -2.65
N GLU A 650 38.13 -7.89 -2.71
CA GLU A 650 39.58 -7.68 -2.58
C GLU A 650 40.36 -7.57 -3.90
N ARG A 651 39.74 -7.70 -5.08
CA ARG A 651 40.50 -7.74 -6.35
C ARG A 651 39.88 -6.96 -7.52
N THR A 652 39.96 -5.64 -7.48
CA THR A 652 40.04 -4.85 -8.73
C THR A 652 40.92 -3.61 -8.54
N GLY A 653 42.06 -3.59 -9.24
CA GLY A 653 42.93 -2.42 -9.38
C GLY A 653 42.37 -1.40 -10.38
N PRO A 654 43.00 -0.22 -10.51
CA PRO A 654 42.41 0.92 -11.23
C PRO A 654 42.50 0.71 -12.74
N SER A 655 41.34 0.71 -13.40
CA SER A 655 41.21 0.70 -14.86
C SER A 655 40.46 1.95 -15.34
N THR A 656 40.81 2.34 -16.55
CA THR A 656 40.73 3.65 -17.21
C THR A 656 39.33 4.28 -17.38
N LYS A 657 39.31 5.62 -17.21
CA LYS A 657 38.18 6.53 -17.40
C LYS A 657 37.44 6.33 -18.72
N SER A 658 36.17 5.92 -18.63
CA SER A 658 35.12 6.09 -19.63
C SER A 658 34.12 7.16 -19.15
N LYS A 659 33.62 8.02 -20.05
CA LYS A 659 32.62 9.09 -19.79
C LYS A 659 31.23 8.44 -19.61
N SER A 660 30.39 8.65 -18.60
CA SER A 660 30.32 9.48 -17.39
C SER A 660 29.46 8.70 -16.37
N GLY A 661 29.98 8.44 -15.16
CA GLY A 661 29.26 7.66 -14.13
C GLY A 661 28.01 8.34 -13.57
N LEU A 662 27.17 7.56 -12.88
CA LEU A 662 25.96 8.02 -12.20
C LEU A 662 26.27 9.08 -11.13
N GLY A 663 25.65 10.26 -11.24
CA GLY A 663 25.77 11.35 -10.26
C GLY A 663 24.77 11.26 -9.10
N TYR A 664 24.84 12.18 -8.14
CA TYR A 664 23.94 12.23 -6.97
C TYR A 664 22.48 12.56 -7.30
N CYS A 665 22.24 13.18 -8.44
CA CYS A 665 20.93 13.48 -8.98
C CYS A 665 21.01 13.53 -10.50
N THR A 666 20.14 12.80 -11.18
CA THR A 666 20.06 12.80 -12.64
C THR A 666 18.62 13.05 -13.05
N VAL A 667 18.44 13.89 -14.08
CA VAL A 667 17.11 14.22 -14.61
C VAL A 667 17.01 13.73 -16.05
N TRP A 668 15.96 12.98 -16.35
CA TRP A 668 15.59 12.59 -17.71
C TRP A 668 14.22 13.17 -18.07
N ILE A 669 14.03 13.47 -19.35
CA ILE A 669 12.76 13.98 -19.87
C ILE A 669 12.30 13.13 -21.05
N GLY A 670 11.07 12.63 -21.00
CA GLY A 670 10.49 11.92 -22.13
C GLY A 670 9.89 12.85 -23.18
N SER A 671 9.43 12.30 -24.30
CA SER A 671 8.78 13.04 -25.38
C SER A 671 7.41 12.45 -25.72
N LYS A 672 6.44 13.31 -26.03
CA LYS A 672 5.06 12.97 -26.42
C LYS A 672 4.87 12.89 -27.94
N GLU A 673 5.92 13.09 -28.75
CA GLU A 673 5.82 12.99 -30.21
C GLU A 673 5.43 11.58 -30.68
N GLU A 674 4.46 11.48 -31.60
CA GLU A 674 4.21 10.25 -32.35
C GLU A 674 5.31 10.07 -33.40
N ARG A 675 6.06 8.96 -33.34
CA ARG A 675 7.06 8.60 -34.36
C ARG A 675 6.68 7.31 -35.07
N ARG A 676 7.00 7.27 -36.37
CA ARG A 676 6.72 6.16 -37.29
C ARG A 676 7.83 5.08 -37.32
N GLU A 677 8.92 5.26 -36.58
CA GLU A 677 10.10 4.37 -36.63
C GLU A 677 10.13 3.35 -35.49
N SER A 678 10.71 2.18 -35.76
CA SER A 678 10.68 0.96 -34.94
C SER A 678 11.61 0.97 -33.72
N GLU A 679 12.48 1.96 -33.57
CA GLU A 679 13.42 2.06 -32.44
C GLU A 679 13.21 3.36 -31.65
N PRO A 680 13.07 3.27 -30.30
CA PRO A 680 12.94 4.47 -29.48
C PRO A 680 14.28 5.22 -29.41
N PRO A 681 14.24 6.57 -29.34
CA PRO A 681 15.47 7.35 -29.20
C PRO A 681 16.16 7.00 -27.86
N PRO A 682 17.50 7.13 -27.80
CA PRO A 682 18.22 7.03 -26.53
C PRO A 682 17.69 8.10 -25.57
N SER A 683 17.62 7.78 -24.28
CA SER A 683 17.15 8.71 -23.26
C SER A 683 17.95 9.99 -23.30
N LYS A 684 17.26 11.14 -23.30
CA LYS A 684 17.92 12.44 -23.21
C LYS A 684 18.03 12.83 -21.74
N GLN A 685 19.23 12.70 -21.19
CA GLN A 685 19.57 13.33 -19.92
C GLN A 685 19.43 14.85 -20.07
N VAL A 686 18.80 15.50 -19.10
CA VAL A 686 18.59 16.95 -19.12
C VAL A 686 19.90 17.63 -18.78
N GLU A 687 20.50 18.25 -19.78
CA GLU A 687 21.70 19.09 -19.61
C GLU A 687 21.30 20.55 -19.33
N GLU A 688 20.20 21.00 -19.93
CA GLU A 688 19.78 22.40 -19.92
C GLU A 688 18.26 22.54 -19.71
N ASP A 689 17.83 23.53 -18.93
CA ASP A 689 16.44 23.67 -18.46
C ASP A 689 15.41 23.87 -19.59
N TRP A 690 15.82 24.41 -20.73
CA TRP A 690 14.94 24.61 -21.88
C TRP A 690 14.39 23.29 -22.45
N GLN A 691 15.07 22.17 -22.23
CA GLN A 691 14.63 20.84 -22.70
C GLN A 691 13.36 20.37 -21.98
N LEU A 692 13.20 20.79 -20.71
CA LEU A 692 11.98 20.54 -19.93
C LEU A 692 10.80 21.39 -20.41
N MET A 693 11.09 22.50 -21.09
CA MET A 693 10.14 23.51 -21.56
C MET A 693 9.57 23.23 -22.96
N GLU A 694 10.08 22.21 -23.65
CA GLU A 694 9.60 21.88 -25.00
C GLU A 694 8.10 21.51 -24.97
N PRO A 695 7.28 21.96 -25.96
CA PRO A 695 5.83 21.73 -25.93
C PRO A 695 5.42 20.25 -25.92
N ASN A 696 6.24 19.41 -26.55
CA ASN A 696 6.11 17.96 -26.67
C ASN A 696 6.79 17.21 -25.50
N ALA A 697 7.42 17.88 -24.54
CA ALA A 697 8.09 17.21 -23.44
C ALA A 697 7.07 16.46 -22.55
N GLY A 698 7.47 15.26 -22.11
CA GLY A 698 6.70 14.30 -21.36
C GLY A 698 6.90 14.40 -19.85
N VAL A 699 6.98 13.22 -19.22
CA VAL A 699 7.27 13.01 -17.80
C VAL A 699 8.74 13.30 -17.55
N ALA A 700 9.02 14.11 -16.53
CA ALA A 700 10.36 14.33 -16.02
C ALA A 700 10.64 13.32 -14.89
N VAL A 701 11.74 12.57 -14.99
CA VAL A 701 12.19 11.65 -13.95
C VAL A 701 13.43 12.25 -13.29
N VAL A 702 13.31 12.64 -12.04
CA VAL A 702 14.39 13.11 -11.18
C VAL A 702 14.81 11.95 -10.28
N TYR A 703 16.02 11.47 -10.44
CA TYR A 703 16.48 10.25 -9.80
C TYR A 703 17.63 10.52 -8.84
N PHE A 704 17.46 10.04 -7.61
CA PHE A 704 18.38 10.18 -6.49
C PHE A 704 18.86 8.79 -6.06
N PRO A 705 20.02 8.35 -6.53
CA PRO A 705 20.65 7.13 -6.05
C PRO A 705 21.31 7.36 -4.68
N LEU A 706 21.16 6.41 -3.77
CA LEU A 706 21.91 6.38 -2.51
C LEU A 706 23.33 5.90 -2.80
N ILE A 707 24.26 6.84 -2.91
CA ILE A 707 25.67 6.57 -3.26
C ILE A 707 26.62 7.33 -2.32
N PRO A 708 27.87 6.85 -2.14
CA PRO A 708 28.85 7.48 -1.26
C PRO A 708 29.02 8.96 -1.57
N ASN A 709 29.09 9.81 -0.54
CA ASN A 709 29.14 11.26 -0.68
C ASN A 709 30.23 11.87 0.21
N ASP A 710 31.05 12.76 -0.35
CA ASP A 710 32.15 13.40 0.38
C ASP A 710 31.71 14.17 1.63
N LYS A 711 30.45 14.64 1.66
CA LYS A 711 29.87 15.34 2.82
C LYS A 711 29.39 14.40 3.93
N ALA A 712 29.37 13.10 3.68
CA ALA A 712 29.05 12.04 4.64
C ALA A 712 30.12 10.93 4.55
N PRO A 713 31.37 11.22 4.95
CA PRO A 713 32.48 10.29 4.77
C PRO A 713 32.33 9.03 5.63
N GLY A 714 32.85 7.90 5.13
CA GLY A 714 32.88 6.64 5.88
C GLY A 714 31.58 5.83 5.82
N VAL A 715 30.64 6.20 4.95
CA VAL A 715 29.42 5.44 4.67
C VAL A 715 29.36 5.16 3.18
N ASP A 716 29.51 3.89 2.83
CA ASP A 716 29.39 3.41 1.46
C ASP A 716 28.28 2.34 1.41
N PRO A 717 27.13 2.59 0.75
CA PRO A 717 26.04 1.62 0.64
C PRO A 717 26.44 0.27 0.04
N GLN A 718 27.51 0.21 -0.75
CA GLN A 718 27.99 -1.03 -1.36
C GLN A 718 28.97 -1.79 -0.46
N LYS A 719 29.70 -1.09 0.42
CA LYS A 719 30.78 -1.69 1.24
C LYS A 719 30.49 -1.76 2.73
N SER A 720 29.51 -1.02 3.22
CA SER A 720 29.22 -0.97 4.64
C SER A 720 28.30 -2.12 5.01
N ASP A 721 28.79 -3.08 5.80
CA ASP A 721 28.03 -4.28 6.18
C ASP A 721 26.64 -3.97 6.77
N PHE A 722 26.55 -2.93 7.61
CA PHE A 722 25.29 -2.53 8.24
C PHE A 722 24.28 -1.96 7.23
N LEU A 723 24.71 -1.58 6.03
CA LEU A 723 23.85 -1.18 4.92
C LEU A 723 23.47 -2.35 4.02
N SER A 724 23.87 -3.58 4.31
CA SER A 724 23.35 -4.75 3.58
C SER A 724 21.82 -4.80 3.62
N THR A 725 21.22 -5.21 2.52
CA THR A 725 19.74 -5.32 2.41
C THR A 725 19.19 -6.32 3.44
N TRP A 726 20.03 -7.26 3.86
CA TRP A 726 19.72 -8.33 4.79
C TRP A 726 19.97 -7.94 6.26
N ASN A 727 20.50 -6.75 6.53
CA ASN A 727 20.73 -6.30 7.89
C ASN A 727 19.45 -5.74 8.52
N PHE A 728 19.01 -6.37 9.61
CA PHE A 728 17.85 -5.94 10.40
C PHE A 728 18.21 -5.31 11.76
N VAL A 729 19.47 -4.90 11.96
CA VAL A 729 19.93 -4.25 13.20
C VAL A 729 20.71 -2.99 12.88
N TYR A 730 20.26 -1.85 13.40
CA TYR A 730 20.98 -0.59 13.31
C TYR A 730 21.12 0.02 14.71
N SER A 731 22.36 0.29 15.10
CA SER A 731 22.63 1.18 16.22
C SER A 731 22.14 2.60 15.90
N SER A 732 21.94 3.41 16.95
CA SER A 732 21.54 4.82 16.76
C SER A 732 22.54 5.60 15.92
N GLU A 733 23.84 5.31 16.06
CA GLU A 733 24.92 5.96 15.30
C GLU A 733 24.91 5.55 13.83
N GLU A 734 24.60 4.29 13.53
CA GLU A 734 24.42 3.81 12.16
C GLU A 734 23.20 4.45 11.50
N VAL A 735 22.09 4.60 12.24
CA VAL A 735 20.93 5.37 11.74
C VAL A 735 21.34 6.79 11.38
N ASP A 736 22.10 7.47 12.26
CA ASP A 736 22.61 8.83 11.99
C ASP A 736 23.47 8.89 10.73
N LYS A 737 24.39 7.92 10.55
CA LYS A 737 25.23 7.81 9.36
C LYS A 737 24.42 7.68 8.06
N VAL A 738 23.37 6.85 8.05
CA VAL A 738 22.50 6.73 6.86
C VAL A 738 21.70 8.00 6.63
N VAL A 739 21.20 8.63 7.70
CA VAL A 739 20.47 9.88 7.63
C VAL A 739 21.34 10.95 7.00
N ASP A 740 22.58 11.12 7.47
CA ASP A 740 23.53 12.11 6.96
C ASP A 740 23.88 11.87 5.49
N LEU A 741 24.09 10.60 5.09
CA LEU A 741 24.35 10.24 3.69
C LEU A 741 23.18 10.63 2.78
N ALA A 742 21.96 10.23 3.14
CA ALA A 742 20.77 10.54 2.36
C ALA A 742 20.52 12.06 2.28
N ARG A 743 20.74 12.80 3.37
CA ARG A 743 20.68 14.28 3.37
C ARG A 743 21.71 14.87 2.41
N ALA A 744 22.93 14.36 2.42
CA ALA A 744 24.00 14.83 1.55
C ALA A 744 23.71 14.55 0.06
N ASN A 745 23.16 13.38 -0.27
CA ASN A 745 22.74 13.06 -1.65
C ASN A 745 21.59 13.96 -2.10
N PHE A 746 20.57 14.17 -1.27
CA PHE A 746 19.47 15.08 -1.59
C PHE A 746 19.96 16.51 -1.81
N GLU A 747 20.80 17.04 -0.90
CA GLU A 747 21.29 18.42 -0.99
C GLU A 747 22.11 18.66 -2.28
N ALA A 748 22.81 17.63 -2.79
CA ALA A 748 23.52 17.73 -4.05
C ALA A 748 22.59 17.91 -5.28
N GLY A 749 21.37 17.34 -5.25
CA GLY A 749 20.38 17.44 -6.33
C GLY A 749 19.23 18.41 -6.10
N LYS A 750 19.17 19.06 -4.93
CA LYS A 750 18.06 19.90 -4.48
C LYS A 750 17.73 21.05 -5.44
N GLU A 751 18.73 21.81 -5.87
CA GLU A 751 18.51 22.96 -6.75
C GLU A 751 18.13 22.52 -8.17
N GLN A 752 18.73 21.43 -8.68
CA GLN A 752 18.34 20.85 -9.97
C GLN A 752 16.88 20.36 -9.95
N THR A 753 16.45 19.78 -8.84
CA THR A 753 15.05 19.35 -8.64
C THR A 753 14.11 20.56 -8.63
N ARG A 754 14.45 21.63 -7.90
CA ARG A 754 13.66 22.87 -7.87
C ARG A 754 13.54 23.49 -9.27
N ARG A 755 14.64 23.58 -10.03
CA ARG A 755 14.63 24.07 -11.41
C ARG A 755 13.77 23.20 -12.32
N THR A 756 13.82 21.88 -12.14
CA THR A 756 12.96 20.95 -12.89
C THR A 756 11.48 21.19 -12.62
N VAL A 757 11.08 21.32 -11.35
CA VAL A 757 9.69 21.63 -10.97
C VAL A 757 9.24 22.96 -11.55
N LYS A 758 10.09 23.98 -11.47
CA LYS A 758 9.80 25.31 -12.03
C LYS A 758 9.62 25.26 -13.54
N ALA A 759 10.52 24.61 -14.27
CA ALA A 759 10.43 24.48 -15.72
C ALA A 759 9.13 23.76 -16.14
N VAL A 760 8.79 22.64 -15.50
CA VAL A 760 7.53 21.93 -15.82
C VAL A 760 6.30 22.80 -15.54
N TRP A 761 6.28 23.57 -14.44
CA TRP A 761 5.22 24.55 -14.18
C TRP A 761 5.15 25.64 -15.26
N GLU A 762 6.27 26.24 -15.65
CA GLU A 762 6.32 27.26 -16.70
C GLU A 762 5.83 26.71 -18.06
N ARG A 763 6.17 25.45 -18.37
CA ARG A 763 5.65 24.74 -19.56
C ARG A 763 4.13 24.62 -19.50
N LYS A 764 3.55 24.13 -18.39
CA LYS A 764 2.09 23.98 -18.24
C LYS A 764 1.39 25.33 -18.33
N ARG A 765 1.94 26.37 -17.70
CA ARG A 765 1.46 27.76 -17.80
C ARG A 765 1.45 28.26 -19.25
N LYS A 766 2.53 28.06 -19.99
CA LYS A 766 2.62 28.44 -21.41
C LYS A 766 1.57 27.71 -22.25
N GLN A 767 1.40 26.41 -22.04
CA GLN A 767 0.40 25.60 -22.75
C GLN A 767 -1.04 26.06 -22.45
N ARG A 768 -1.37 26.36 -21.20
CA ARG A 768 -2.69 26.91 -20.83
C ARG A 768 -2.95 28.25 -21.50
N LEU A 769 -2.02 29.20 -21.40
CA LEU A 769 -2.18 30.54 -21.99
C LEU A 769 -2.35 30.49 -23.51
N GLU A 770 -1.68 29.55 -24.18
CA GLU A 770 -1.86 29.33 -25.61
C GLU A 770 -3.23 28.74 -25.93
N ARG A 771 -3.72 27.75 -25.16
CA ARG A 771 -5.08 27.22 -25.31
C ARG A 771 -6.15 28.30 -25.09
N GLU A 772 -6.03 29.11 -24.05
CA GLU A 772 -6.95 30.22 -23.78
C GLU A 772 -6.96 31.27 -24.89
N ARG A 773 -5.80 31.55 -25.49
CA ARG A 773 -5.67 32.43 -26.65
C ARG A 773 -6.40 31.83 -27.85
N GLN A 774 -6.15 30.56 -28.18
CA GLN A 774 -6.78 29.86 -29.30
C GLN A 774 -8.31 29.79 -29.14
N ASP A 775 -8.80 29.53 -27.93
CA ASP A 775 -10.22 29.52 -27.62
C ASP A 775 -10.85 30.90 -27.80
N ARG A 776 -10.16 31.95 -27.33
CA ARG A 776 -10.63 33.33 -27.50
C ARG A 776 -10.69 33.72 -28.97
N ASP A 777 -9.65 33.39 -29.74
CA ASP A 777 -9.57 33.70 -31.16
C ASP A 777 -10.63 32.92 -31.96
N SER A 778 -10.87 31.66 -31.60
CA SER A 778 -11.94 30.83 -32.18
C SER A 778 -13.34 31.39 -31.88
N ARG A 779 -13.59 31.82 -30.63
CA ARG A 779 -14.85 32.49 -30.26
C ARG A 779 -15.02 33.82 -30.99
N TRP A 780 -13.96 34.59 -31.15
CA TRP A 780 -13.96 35.85 -31.89
C TRP A 780 -14.28 35.61 -33.38
N ALA A 781 -13.63 34.64 -34.02
CA ALA A 781 -13.90 34.24 -35.40
C ALA A 781 -15.35 33.77 -35.61
N LEU A 782 -15.89 32.96 -34.68
CA LEU A 782 -17.29 32.53 -34.70
C LEU A 782 -18.26 33.70 -34.57
N ASN A 783 -17.96 34.67 -33.71
CA ASN A 783 -18.79 35.86 -33.52
C ASN A 783 -18.79 36.77 -34.77
N LEU A 784 -17.63 36.94 -35.42
CA LEU A 784 -17.53 37.63 -36.72
C LEU A 784 -18.31 36.93 -37.82
N ALA A 785 -18.23 35.59 -37.90
CA ALA A 785 -19.01 34.81 -38.86
C ALA A 785 -20.53 34.99 -38.62
N LYS A 786 -20.98 35.00 -37.36
CA LYS A 786 -22.38 35.26 -36.99
C LYS A 786 -22.82 36.68 -37.33
N GLN A 787 -21.99 37.70 -37.09
CA GLN A 787 -22.28 39.08 -37.46
C GLN A 787 -22.34 39.26 -38.98
N ARG A 788 -21.44 38.62 -39.74
CA ARG A 788 -21.45 38.65 -41.20
C ARG A 788 -22.69 37.97 -41.79
N ASN A 789 -23.18 36.89 -41.18
CA ASN A 789 -24.45 36.25 -41.57
C ASN A 789 -25.68 37.07 -41.19
N LYS A 790 -25.66 37.82 -40.07
CA LYS A 790 -26.74 38.78 -39.74
C LYS A 790 -26.77 39.97 -40.71
N GLY A 791 -25.61 40.48 -41.12
CA GLY A 791 -25.53 41.55 -42.14
C GLY A 791 -26.02 41.12 -43.52
N ARG A 792 -26.01 39.81 -43.85
CA ARG A 792 -26.51 39.28 -45.12
C ARG A 792 -28.03 39.11 -45.19
N TYR A 793 -28.71 39.05 -44.05
CA TYR A 793 -30.18 39.01 -43.96
C TYR A 793 -30.81 40.38 -43.67
N GLY A 794 -30.01 41.38 -43.28
CA GLY A 794 -30.49 42.74 -42.98
C GLY A 794 -30.55 43.70 -44.18
N ASP A 795 -30.12 43.27 -45.38
CA ASP A 795 -29.99 44.13 -46.58
C ASP A 795 -30.82 43.62 -47.78
N GLN A 796 -31.77 42.70 -47.54
CA GLN A 796 -32.73 42.21 -48.54
C GLN A 796 -34.19 42.44 -48.12
N GLY A 797 -34.48 43.59 -47.53
CA GLY A 797 -35.83 43.93 -47.12
C GLY A 797 -36.07 45.43 -47.01
N ASP A 798 -35.86 46.18 -48.11
CA ASP A 798 -36.52 47.49 -48.31
C ASP A 798 -36.48 48.01 -49.76
N HIS A 799 -36.48 47.10 -50.73
CA HIS A 799 -36.76 47.44 -52.13
C HIS A 799 -37.68 46.37 -52.71
N PHE A 800 -38.96 46.38 -52.31
CA PHE A 800 -40.13 46.13 -53.16
C PHE A 800 -41.42 46.20 -52.30
N SER A 801 -42.19 47.28 -52.54
CA SER A 801 -43.60 47.55 -52.14
C SER A 801 -43.82 48.30 -50.83
#